data_AF-A0A959UM81-F1
#
_entry.id   AF-A0A959UM81-F1
#
_cell.length_a   1.000
_cell.length_b   1.000
_cell.length_c   1.000
_cell.angle_alpha   90.00
_cell.angle_beta   90.00
_cell.angle_gamma   90.00
#
_symmetry.space_group_name_H-M   'P 1'
#
loop_
_entity.id
_entity.type
_entity.pdbx_description
1 polymer ?
#
loop_
_entity_poly.entity_id
_entity_poly.type
_entity_poly.pdbx_seq_one_letter_code
_entity_poly.pdbx_strand_id
1 'polypeptide(L)'
;MKTQFTTLFLLGLFFAIINPGNTFAATVESVPGGTGNWSDGSTWVGGFAPNPGDDIIINGMVFFNTSTTVNNITINPAGTLLPLGSTRTLNITGDITNDGKIQNNTFALHFNIEGDIYHDGLLWANGNTVLTGTSDQEVWSSGPFAGNGFSSIVSTRDIIITSDIISFENCNVDLNDANVVFGNGQLFLTGGYITDMMITADQLDITLNDGAYLDDFTCSANYVWLRDLVNIQTDVLFEGNTTDITVEVVDTLQNTSGSTRLLTVDGNLHNSGVIRNNVYNLNINLSGSLVNSGTWENYNTNLIGNSNQFITHNKEFAGATFTSNMAEGGIATALSALRFIGTNIDFNDDSLYMNVGNDSIFINGGYMYDISIIANAAPWQVYCHQMNGSHYDDVLLEGEDVVLDGTFDFITSFNIKGNARVEGIFQNKNTSTQTAYVTGNLTNNGTIQDNTYGCYVNVGGDIYQNGTWTNDYTNLDGVGDQSLTFTKPFGGEHFQSLKPSGKAISQSTLSFINTTIDFNYDTLLFAAGADSLITSGNYLQEMVIIKASAKTAGFLNVSHYNDAYFHDVIIEGNTIDLNGTFQYTQPMEFNGNVVVEGILQNRPSSSYTAYIKGDLTNNGEISNNTYNCYLNVSGDIYQNGIWTNSNVSLDGDSDQHFAFTTTFEAESLTNLKTGGKVIANTSLSFNNTLIDFNYDTLLFAAGADSLLLSQKFFQEAVIMKESAKTAGFLNISHSNSAYMHDMIIESSTIDLNGTFQYTSPMEFNGHVIVEGILQNYPSSNYNATINGDVTNNGTIGNMTYNNTLYITGNIAQNGVWSNYYNYLTGTSTQHLSATNPFTCYRIIDNDPASGLQADSDLGFENTDVDLNGADLTISGDYMLSITDSWFIVANIMSNKCGVTMHGDSYFQNVSLENASLYDWVKVRSGCSFSGKTVVVDTLSPYPNINPTVVIDGDITNNGVIKNHIYNLYLQVSGNMINNGLWTNVSTILNGTPDQSIYLLNGQEIAGQVFFDALGGGSPYQWYYEGGILDDVDFSGETNNSLAWQVPVSPTWYGDFYCQTGAGQSRTITVEGGLIFDLAVMLEGPFNGTDMNTTLNNGGLIPLAQPYNTAPWNYSGTETVATIPTDVVDWVLVEFRETSGGAGTATSGTAFATGAFFLRNDGQIVTLDGSPEIRMETPIINDNLYVVVYHRNHLGVISANPVSFDVAPLPYDFSTGESQAYGDAHKDLGSGVYGMYAANADSDNDVDN
;
A
#
# COMPACT_ATOMS: atom_id res chain seq x y z
N MET A 1 -106.27 10.59 -6.00
CA MET A 1 -107.08 11.34 -6.99
C MET A 1 -108.27 10.45 -7.36
N LYS A 2 -109.48 11.01 -7.49
CA LYS A 2 -110.76 10.39 -7.91
C LYS A 2 -111.66 9.75 -6.83
N THR A 3 -112.41 10.62 -6.17
CA THR A 3 -113.87 10.60 -6.30
C THR A 3 -114.26 10.63 -7.78
N GLN A 4 -114.92 9.60 -8.31
CA GLN A 4 -116.00 9.68 -9.31
C GLN A 4 -116.38 8.28 -9.80
N PHE A 5 -117.69 8.09 -10.00
CA PHE A 5 -118.40 6.90 -10.50
C PHE A 5 -118.65 5.82 -9.42
N THR A 6 -119.88 5.48 -8.99
CA THR A 6 -121.20 5.77 -9.57
C THR A 6 -122.35 5.46 -8.57
N THR A 7 -123.18 6.47 -8.30
CA THR A 7 -124.66 6.40 -8.13
C THR A 7 -125.29 5.39 -9.10
N LEU A 8 -126.29 4.56 -8.77
CA LEU A 8 -127.72 4.85 -8.50
C LEU A 8 -128.41 3.45 -8.52
N PHE A 9 -129.27 3.01 -7.60
CA PHE A 9 -130.74 3.07 -7.76
C PHE A 9 -131.48 2.47 -6.56
N LEU A 10 -132.56 3.16 -6.18
CA LEU A 10 -133.48 2.91 -5.07
C LEU A 10 -134.71 2.10 -5.56
N LEU A 11 -135.25 1.23 -4.70
CA LEU A 11 -136.66 0.78 -4.53
C LEU A 11 -137.57 0.55 -5.77
N GLY A 12 -138.17 -0.64 -5.88
CA GLY A 12 -139.45 -0.82 -6.60
C GLY A 12 -139.83 -2.26 -7.00
N LEU A 13 -140.97 -2.73 -6.47
CA LEU A 13 -141.67 -3.99 -6.75
C LEU A 13 -141.94 -4.33 -8.24
N PHE A 14 -142.01 -5.64 -8.54
CA PHE A 14 -142.92 -6.35 -9.47
C PHE A 14 -143.32 -5.69 -10.82
N PHE A 15 -142.94 -6.30 -11.95
CA PHE A 15 -143.83 -7.16 -12.79
C PHE A 15 -143.04 -7.86 -13.91
N ALA A 16 -143.52 -9.04 -14.29
CA ALA A 16 -142.91 -10.09 -15.11
C ALA A 16 -142.37 -9.72 -16.51
N ILE A 17 -141.33 -10.43 -16.96
CA ILE A 17 -141.32 -11.33 -18.13
C ILE A 17 -140.27 -12.44 -17.86
N ILE A 18 -140.71 -13.69 -17.90
CA ILE A 18 -139.92 -14.89 -17.63
C ILE A 18 -139.18 -15.28 -18.93
N ASN A 19 -137.85 -15.32 -18.88
CA ASN A 19 -137.02 -16.12 -19.80
C ASN A 19 -135.95 -16.84 -18.94
N PRO A 20 -136.02 -18.16 -18.74
CA PRO A 20 -135.12 -18.87 -17.82
C PRO A 20 -133.88 -19.33 -18.58
N GLY A 21 -132.72 -18.72 -18.33
CA GLY A 21 -131.48 -19.18 -18.94
C GLY A 21 -130.22 -18.49 -18.47
N ASN A 22 -130.27 -17.20 -18.16
CA ASN A 22 -129.11 -16.47 -17.64
C ASN A 22 -129.43 -15.99 -16.23
N THR A 23 -129.05 -16.80 -15.25
CA THR A 23 -128.88 -16.31 -13.88
C THR A 23 -127.69 -15.35 -13.92
N PHE A 24 -127.98 -14.05 -13.93
CA PHE A 24 -127.03 -13.07 -13.41
C PHE A 24 -126.65 -13.55 -12.01
N ALA A 25 -125.35 -13.52 -11.70
CA ALA A 25 -124.86 -13.77 -10.35
C ALA A 25 -125.74 -12.94 -9.40
N ALA A 26 -126.51 -13.61 -8.53
CA ALA A 26 -127.36 -12.87 -7.62
C ALA A 26 -126.45 -12.25 -6.56
N THR A 27 -126.66 -10.98 -6.21
CA THR A 27 -125.89 -10.38 -5.12
C THR A 27 -126.47 -10.82 -3.78
N VAL A 28 -125.67 -11.54 -2.99
CA VAL A 28 -126.09 -12.10 -1.70
C VAL A 28 -125.23 -11.50 -0.59
N GLU A 29 -125.86 -10.81 0.34
CA GLU A 29 -125.18 -10.07 1.40
C GLU A 29 -125.38 -10.71 2.77
N SER A 30 -124.36 -10.78 3.61
CA SER A 30 -124.53 -11.20 5.01
C SER A 30 -125.13 -10.09 5.86
N VAL A 31 -125.81 -10.46 6.95
CA VAL A 31 -126.46 -9.49 7.85
C VAL A 31 -125.39 -8.61 8.53
N PRO A 32 -125.48 -7.26 8.43
CA PRO A 32 -124.53 -6.36 9.09
C PRO A 32 -124.44 -6.57 10.60
N GLY A 33 -123.23 -6.76 11.13
CA GLY A 33 -122.98 -7.03 12.55
C GLY A 33 -123.43 -8.42 13.06
N GLY A 34 -123.97 -9.28 12.18
CA GLY A 34 -124.40 -10.64 12.51
C GLY A 34 -123.23 -11.65 12.60
N THR A 35 -123.50 -12.83 13.17
CA THR A 35 -122.58 -13.98 13.15
C THR A 35 -123.32 -15.25 12.72
N GLY A 36 -122.81 -16.03 11.75
CA GLY A 36 -123.51 -17.22 11.25
C GLY A 36 -122.76 -18.06 10.21
N ASN A 37 -123.26 -19.25 9.90
CA ASN A 37 -122.66 -20.19 8.93
C ASN A 37 -123.03 -19.86 7.48
N TRP A 38 -122.09 -20.04 6.54
CA TRP A 38 -122.31 -19.77 5.11
C TRP A 38 -123.50 -20.55 4.54
N SER A 39 -123.64 -21.83 4.87
CA SER A 39 -124.75 -22.66 4.37
C SER A 39 -126.10 -22.40 5.06
N ASP A 40 -126.13 -21.56 6.11
CA ASP A 40 -127.34 -21.23 6.84
C ASP A 40 -127.95 -19.94 6.28
N GLY A 41 -129.18 -20.04 5.79
CA GLY A 41 -129.89 -18.89 5.24
C GLY A 41 -130.04 -17.73 6.22
N SER A 42 -130.06 -17.99 7.54
CA SER A 42 -130.19 -16.94 8.56
C SER A 42 -128.97 -16.01 8.67
N THR A 43 -127.81 -16.41 8.13
CA THR A 43 -126.59 -15.58 8.04
C THR A 43 -126.73 -14.47 6.98
N TRP A 44 -127.64 -14.65 6.02
CA TRP A 44 -127.75 -13.83 4.81
C TRP A 44 -129.02 -12.99 4.81
N VAL A 45 -128.88 -11.76 4.34
CA VAL A 45 -129.98 -10.84 4.10
C VAL A 45 -130.94 -11.52 3.12
N GLY A 46 -132.17 -11.76 3.57
CA GLY A 46 -133.20 -12.47 2.80
C GLY A 46 -133.41 -13.93 3.18
N GLY A 47 -132.59 -14.52 4.04
CA GLY A 47 -132.85 -15.86 4.60
C GLY A 47 -132.42 -17.04 3.71
N PHE A 48 -131.62 -16.80 2.67
CA PHE A 48 -131.13 -17.83 1.74
C PHE A 48 -129.61 -17.82 1.67
N ALA A 49 -129.00 -19.00 1.77
CA ALA A 49 -127.56 -19.15 1.60
C ALA A 49 -127.13 -18.96 0.13
N PRO A 50 -125.91 -18.46 -0.14
CA PRO A 50 -125.39 -18.27 -1.48
C PRO A 50 -125.34 -19.54 -2.33
N ASN A 51 -125.64 -19.42 -3.63
CA ASN A 51 -125.48 -20.48 -4.61
C ASN A 51 -124.14 -20.36 -5.37
N PRO A 52 -123.71 -21.44 -6.05
CA PRO A 52 -122.55 -21.37 -6.92
C PRO A 52 -122.70 -20.31 -8.02
N GLY A 53 -121.72 -19.41 -8.16
CA GLY A 53 -121.69 -18.35 -9.19
C GLY A 53 -122.41 -17.04 -8.81
N ASP A 54 -122.88 -16.89 -7.58
CA ASP A 54 -123.44 -15.63 -7.06
C ASP A 54 -122.34 -14.60 -6.72
N ASP A 55 -122.70 -13.32 -6.64
CA ASP A 55 -121.83 -12.22 -6.18
C ASP A 55 -122.05 -12.03 -4.67
N ILE A 56 -121.00 -12.06 -3.85
CA ILE A 56 -121.15 -12.15 -2.40
C ILE A 56 -120.67 -10.89 -1.70
N ILE A 57 -121.45 -10.34 -0.76
CA ILE A 57 -121.03 -9.22 0.09
C ILE A 57 -121.02 -9.62 1.57
N ILE A 58 -119.88 -9.51 2.23
CA ILE A 58 -119.70 -9.84 3.64
C ILE A 58 -119.74 -8.56 4.49
N ASN A 59 -120.85 -8.32 5.21
CA ASN A 59 -121.05 -7.20 6.11
C ASN A 59 -120.93 -7.57 7.61
N GLY A 60 -120.96 -8.86 7.96
CA GLY A 60 -120.84 -9.40 9.33
C GLY A 60 -119.86 -10.57 9.42
N MET A 61 -119.82 -11.29 10.55
CA MET A 61 -118.94 -12.44 10.76
C MET A 61 -119.53 -13.72 10.16
N VAL A 62 -118.91 -14.28 9.13
CA VAL A 62 -119.38 -15.47 8.41
C VAL A 62 -118.42 -16.64 8.57
N PHE A 63 -118.96 -17.76 9.06
CA PHE A 63 -118.29 -19.05 9.18
C PHE A 63 -118.48 -19.89 7.90
N PHE A 64 -117.45 -19.96 7.06
CA PHE A 64 -117.41 -20.72 5.82
C PHE A 64 -117.30 -22.23 6.09
N ASN A 65 -118.45 -22.91 6.01
CA ASN A 65 -118.60 -24.33 6.36
C ASN A 65 -118.85 -25.26 5.16
N THR A 66 -118.75 -24.75 3.94
CA THR A 66 -118.90 -25.50 2.67
C THR A 66 -117.78 -25.09 1.70
N SER A 67 -117.41 -25.93 0.73
CA SER A 67 -116.54 -25.51 -0.39
C SER A 67 -117.42 -25.26 -1.62
N THR A 68 -117.30 -24.11 -2.28
CA THR A 68 -118.16 -23.71 -3.40
C THR A 68 -117.41 -22.78 -4.36
N THR A 69 -118.06 -22.41 -5.46
CA THR A 69 -117.60 -21.40 -6.42
C THR A 69 -118.50 -20.16 -6.35
N VAL A 70 -117.96 -18.96 -6.45
CA VAL A 70 -118.71 -17.68 -6.52
C VAL A 70 -118.22 -16.88 -7.72
N ASN A 71 -119.00 -15.89 -8.15
CA ASN A 71 -118.57 -14.98 -9.21
C ASN A 71 -117.65 -13.90 -8.62
N ASN A 72 -118.17 -12.84 -8.00
CA ASN A 72 -117.37 -11.87 -7.24
C ASN A 72 -117.56 -12.02 -5.73
N ILE A 73 -116.61 -11.54 -4.93
CA ILE A 73 -116.80 -11.40 -3.48
C ILE A 73 -116.22 -10.10 -2.94
N THR A 74 -117.03 -9.37 -2.17
CA THR A 74 -116.65 -8.15 -1.47
C THR A 74 -116.78 -8.36 0.04
N ILE A 75 -115.72 -8.10 0.80
CA ILE A 75 -115.75 -8.10 2.26
C ILE A 75 -115.70 -6.65 2.72
N ASN A 76 -116.80 -6.11 3.22
CA ASN A 76 -116.88 -4.72 3.69
C ASN A 76 -116.16 -4.55 5.06
N PRO A 77 -115.88 -3.31 5.52
CA PRO A 77 -115.05 -3.05 6.70
C PRO A 77 -115.44 -3.75 8.02
N ALA A 78 -116.73 -4.00 8.24
CA ALA A 78 -117.24 -4.73 9.41
C ALA A 78 -117.32 -6.26 9.19
N GLY A 79 -117.10 -6.72 7.97
CA GLY A 79 -117.16 -8.11 7.56
C GLY A 79 -115.98 -8.93 8.06
N THR A 80 -116.24 -10.19 8.40
CA THR A 80 -115.19 -11.16 8.72
C THR A 80 -115.51 -12.50 8.09
N LEU A 81 -114.59 -13.06 7.29
CA LEU A 81 -114.74 -14.38 6.70
C LEU A 81 -113.73 -15.36 7.32
N LEU A 82 -114.23 -16.48 7.85
CA LEU A 82 -113.40 -17.52 8.50
C LEU A 82 -113.96 -18.93 8.27
N PRO A 83 -113.14 -19.99 8.20
CA PRO A 83 -113.62 -21.35 7.91
C PRO A 83 -114.28 -22.01 9.13
N LEU A 84 -115.02 -23.11 8.93
CA LEU A 84 -115.62 -23.90 10.01
C LEU A 84 -115.59 -25.41 9.73
N GLY A 85 -115.09 -26.17 10.71
CA GLY A 85 -115.17 -27.63 10.77
C GLY A 85 -114.10 -28.41 9.98
N SER A 86 -113.54 -27.84 8.91
CA SER A 86 -112.39 -28.38 8.18
C SER A 86 -111.72 -27.26 7.38
N THR A 87 -110.51 -27.50 6.84
CA THR A 87 -109.93 -26.64 5.79
C THR A 87 -110.89 -26.60 4.59
N ARG A 88 -111.10 -25.42 3.99
CA ARG A 88 -112.07 -25.19 2.91
C ARG A 88 -111.47 -24.36 1.79
N THR A 89 -111.98 -24.53 0.58
CA THR A 89 -111.58 -23.76 -0.60
C THR A 89 -112.79 -23.05 -1.18
N LEU A 90 -112.65 -21.76 -1.47
CA LEU A 90 -113.60 -20.96 -2.23
C LEU A 90 -112.99 -20.65 -3.61
N ASN A 91 -113.66 -21.06 -4.67
CA ASN A 91 -113.27 -20.68 -6.03
C ASN A 91 -114.02 -19.40 -6.41
N ILE A 92 -113.34 -18.43 -7.02
CA ILE A 92 -113.86 -17.12 -7.37
C ILE A 92 -113.56 -16.94 -8.87
N THR A 93 -114.61 -16.91 -9.70
CA THR A 93 -114.44 -16.80 -11.17
C THR A 93 -114.34 -15.34 -11.65
N GLY A 94 -114.67 -14.38 -10.78
CA GLY A 94 -114.47 -12.94 -10.97
C GLY A 94 -113.53 -12.36 -9.91
N ASP A 95 -113.83 -11.15 -9.43
CA ASP A 95 -112.93 -10.36 -8.58
C ASP A 95 -113.17 -10.58 -7.09
N ILE A 96 -112.13 -10.35 -6.29
CA ILE A 96 -112.23 -10.23 -4.84
C ILE A 96 -111.84 -8.84 -4.36
N THR A 97 -112.71 -8.24 -3.57
CA THR A 97 -112.49 -6.96 -2.89
C THR A 97 -112.52 -7.19 -1.38
N ASN A 98 -111.45 -6.90 -0.65
CA ASN A 98 -111.41 -7.04 0.80
C ASN A 98 -111.08 -5.71 1.49
N ASP A 99 -112.10 -5.13 2.13
CA ASP A 99 -112.03 -3.97 3.03
C ASP A 99 -112.20 -4.38 4.52
N GLY A 100 -112.58 -5.63 4.79
CA GLY A 100 -112.82 -6.17 6.14
C GLY A 100 -111.72 -7.12 6.63
N LYS A 101 -112.10 -8.26 7.21
CA LYS A 101 -111.17 -9.28 7.74
C LYS A 101 -111.35 -10.63 7.07
N ILE A 102 -110.29 -11.16 6.47
CA ILE A 102 -110.18 -12.56 6.09
C ILE A 102 -109.27 -13.21 7.13
N GLN A 103 -109.73 -14.27 7.80
CA GLN A 103 -108.94 -14.90 8.86
C GLN A 103 -109.13 -16.42 8.92
N ASN A 104 -108.04 -17.15 9.11
CA ASN A 104 -108.05 -18.55 9.49
C ASN A 104 -108.50 -18.72 10.95
N ASN A 105 -108.89 -19.94 11.32
CA ASN A 105 -109.00 -20.37 12.71
C ASN A 105 -108.19 -21.67 12.91
N THR A 106 -108.71 -22.68 13.63
CA THR A 106 -108.10 -24.01 13.66
C THR A 106 -108.05 -24.69 12.28
N PHE A 107 -108.82 -24.18 11.31
CA PHE A 107 -108.85 -24.62 9.92
C PHE A 107 -108.42 -23.48 8.99
N ALA A 108 -107.91 -23.82 7.81
CA ALA A 108 -107.47 -22.85 6.81
C ALA A 108 -108.54 -22.57 5.74
N LEU A 109 -108.58 -21.34 5.24
CA LEU A 109 -109.44 -20.91 4.14
C LEU A 109 -108.60 -20.69 2.88
N HIS A 110 -108.80 -21.47 1.83
CA HIS A 110 -108.07 -21.33 0.57
C HIS A 110 -108.93 -20.59 -0.46
N PHE A 111 -108.30 -19.79 -1.32
CA PHE A 111 -108.92 -19.15 -2.47
C PHE A 111 -108.28 -19.64 -3.76
N ASN A 112 -109.12 -19.91 -4.76
CA ASN A 112 -108.70 -20.01 -6.16
C ASN A 112 -109.38 -18.84 -6.89
N ILE A 113 -108.63 -17.95 -7.55
CA ILE A 113 -109.13 -16.67 -8.07
C ILE A 113 -108.78 -16.54 -9.56
N GLU A 114 -109.81 -16.41 -10.40
CA GLU A 114 -109.65 -16.17 -11.84
C GLU A 114 -109.60 -14.67 -12.21
N GLY A 115 -110.26 -13.78 -11.45
CA GLY A 115 -110.29 -12.32 -11.68
C GLY A 115 -109.31 -11.53 -10.82
N ASP A 116 -109.56 -10.24 -10.64
CA ASP A 116 -108.63 -9.30 -10.00
C ASP A 116 -108.72 -9.32 -8.46
N ILE A 117 -107.64 -8.87 -7.80
CA ILE A 117 -107.57 -8.77 -6.34
C ILE A 117 -107.44 -7.30 -5.93
N TYR A 118 -108.37 -6.84 -5.09
CA TYR A 118 -108.30 -5.56 -4.42
C TYR A 118 -108.35 -5.75 -2.90
N HIS A 119 -107.31 -5.33 -2.18
CA HIS A 119 -107.23 -5.47 -0.72
C HIS A 119 -106.93 -4.14 -0.02
N ASP A 120 -107.95 -3.47 0.51
CA ASP A 120 -107.85 -2.26 1.37
C ASP A 120 -108.21 -2.54 2.85
N GLY A 121 -108.26 -3.82 3.21
CA GLY A 121 -108.94 -4.31 4.41
C GLY A 121 -108.06 -4.41 5.64
N LEU A 122 -108.72 -4.57 6.79
CA LEU A 122 -108.05 -4.68 8.10
C LEU A 122 -107.18 -5.93 8.26
N LEU A 123 -107.47 -7.03 7.53
CA LEU A 123 -106.70 -8.27 7.61
C LEU A 123 -106.93 -9.15 6.36
N TRP A 124 -105.84 -9.69 5.79
CA TRP A 124 -105.88 -10.80 4.85
C TRP A 124 -105.05 -11.96 5.38
N ALA A 125 -105.66 -12.87 6.14
CA ALA A 125 -104.96 -14.00 6.75
C ALA A 125 -105.61 -15.35 6.44
N ASN A 126 -105.49 -15.79 5.18
CA ASN A 126 -106.07 -17.03 4.68
C ASN A 126 -105.03 -18.17 4.61
N GLY A 127 -105.45 -19.37 4.21
CA GLY A 127 -104.56 -20.51 3.97
C GLY A 127 -103.72 -20.29 2.71
N ASN A 128 -104.24 -20.69 1.56
CA ASN A 128 -103.56 -20.45 0.28
C ASN A 128 -104.41 -19.54 -0.60
N THR A 129 -103.81 -18.53 -1.22
CA THR A 129 -104.38 -17.77 -2.34
C THR A 129 -103.75 -18.29 -3.61
N VAL A 130 -104.54 -18.84 -4.53
CA VAL A 130 -104.06 -19.39 -5.80
C VAL A 130 -104.70 -18.62 -6.94
N LEU A 131 -103.89 -18.01 -7.79
CA LEU A 131 -104.31 -17.33 -9.00
C LEU A 131 -104.47 -18.37 -10.12
N THR A 132 -105.68 -18.46 -10.68
CA THR A 132 -106.06 -19.44 -11.69
C THR A 132 -106.49 -18.81 -13.02
N GLY A 133 -106.46 -17.47 -13.10
CA GLY A 133 -106.86 -16.71 -14.29
C GLY A 133 -105.92 -16.92 -15.47
N THR A 134 -106.50 -17.02 -16.67
CA THR A 134 -105.74 -17.21 -17.92
C THR A 134 -105.45 -15.91 -18.67
N SER A 135 -106.05 -14.78 -18.27
CA SER A 135 -105.70 -13.43 -18.72
C SER A 135 -104.80 -12.76 -17.69
N ASP A 136 -104.23 -11.60 -18.04
CA ASP A 136 -103.54 -10.76 -17.07
C ASP A 136 -104.49 -10.43 -15.91
N GLN A 137 -103.96 -10.41 -14.69
CA GLN A 137 -104.74 -10.11 -13.47
C GLN A 137 -104.10 -8.93 -12.75
N GLU A 138 -104.92 -7.97 -12.36
CA GLU A 138 -104.51 -6.84 -11.54
C GLU A 138 -104.56 -7.22 -10.05
N VAL A 139 -103.50 -6.87 -9.33
CA VAL A 139 -103.43 -7.01 -7.87
C VAL A 139 -103.11 -5.66 -7.27
N TRP A 140 -104.00 -5.20 -6.39
CA TRP A 140 -103.84 -3.98 -5.63
C TRP A 140 -103.99 -4.26 -4.15
N SER A 141 -103.10 -3.69 -3.32
CA SER A 141 -103.29 -3.71 -1.88
C SER A 141 -102.72 -2.51 -1.13
N SER A 142 -103.31 -2.19 0.03
CA SER A 142 -102.78 -1.26 1.03
C SER A 142 -102.24 -1.94 2.31
N GLY A 143 -102.34 -3.27 2.41
CA GLY A 143 -101.91 -4.06 3.58
C GLY A 143 -101.27 -5.40 3.18
N PRO A 144 -100.69 -6.16 4.12
CA PRO A 144 -100.01 -7.40 3.78
C PRO A 144 -100.97 -8.56 3.51
N PHE A 145 -100.64 -9.37 2.51
CA PHE A 145 -101.18 -10.71 2.34
C PHE A 145 -100.50 -11.64 3.36
N ALA A 146 -101.19 -11.93 4.47
CA ALA A 146 -100.69 -12.67 5.62
C ALA A 146 -101.20 -14.14 5.65
N GLY A 147 -100.94 -14.92 4.60
CA GLY A 147 -101.43 -16.30 4.46
C GLY A 147 -100.33 -17.35 4.31
N ASN A 148 -100.65 -18.65 4.43
CA ASN A 148 -99.67 -19.74 4.30
C ASN A 148 -99.01 -19.80 2.91
N GLY A 149 -99.73 -19.45 1.83
CA GLY A 149 -99.14 -19.35 0.50
C GLY A 149 -99.90 -18.45 -0.46
N PHE A 150 -99.19 -17.85 -1.40
CA PHE A 150 -99.73 -17.05 -2.50
C PHE A 150 -99.12 -17.56 -3.80
N SER A 151 -99.89 -18.27 -4.62
CA SER A 151 -99.34 -18.92 -5.80
C SER A 151 -100.11 -18.66 -7.09
N SER A 152 -99.49 -18.94 -8.23
CA SER A 152 -100.15 -18.97 -9.54
C SER A 152 -100.01 -20.37 -10.15
N ILE A 153 -101.05 -20.84 -10.84
CA ILE A 153 -100.96 -22.06 -11.67
C ILE A 153 -100.77 -21.74 -13.16
N VAL A 154 -100.71 -20.45 -13.51
CA VAL A 154 -100.55 -19.95 -14.89
C VAL A 154 -99.28 -19.10 -14.96
N SER A 155 -98.35 -19.52 -15.81
CA SER A 155 -97.02 -18.89 -15.97
C SER A 155 -96.95 -17.86 -17.12
N THR A 156 -97.85 -17.94 -18.10
CA THR A 156 -97.69 -17.22 -19.39
C THR A 156 -98.34 -15.84 -19.44
N ARG A 157 -98.93 -15.37 -18.34
CA ARG A 157 -99.68 -14.12 -18.25
C ARG A 157 -99.00 -13.16 -17.28
N ASP A 158 -99.31 -11.88 -17.40
CA ASP A 158 -98.77 -10.89 -16.50
C ASP A 158 -99.62 -10.79 -15.21
N ILE A 159 -98.94 -10.56 -14.10
CA ILE A 159 -99.54 -10.10 -12.84
C ILE A 159 -99.23 -8.62 -12.72
N ILE A 160 -100.23 -7.76 -12.87
CA ILE A 160 -100.02 -6.32 -12.91
C ILE A 160 -100.25 -5.77 -11.51
N ILE A 161 -99.18 -5.31 -10.86
CA ILE A 161 -99.29 -4.64 -9.56
C ILE A 161 -99.62 -3.17 -9.79
N THR A 162 -100.80 -2.75 -9.35
CA THR A 162 -101.28 -1.37 -9.52
C THR A 162 -101.15 -0.52 -8.26
N SER A 163 -100.70 -1.10 -7.14
CA SER A 163 -100.35 -0.38 -5.91
C SER A 163 -98.87 0.00 -5.87
N ASP A 164 -98.53 1.09 -5.18
CA ASP A 164 -97.14 1.52 -4.98
C ASP A 164 -96.35 0.52 -4.11
N ILE A 165 -97.06 -0.20 -3.24
CA ILE A 165 -96.52 -1.18 -2.29
C ILE A 165 -97.30 -2.48 -2.44
N ILE A 166 -96.58 -3.59 -2.50
CA ILE A 166 -97.13 -4.93 -2.31
C ILE A 166 -96.40 -5.59 -1.15
N SER A 167 -97.13 -6.23 -0.24
CA SER A 167 -96.56 -6.78 0.99
C SER A 167 -97.10 -8.18 1.29
N PHE A 168 -96.22 -9.05 1.75
CA PHE A 168 -96.52 -10.41 2.15
C PHE A 168 -95.99 -10.66 3.57
N GLU A 169 -96.74 -11.37 4.39
CA GLU A 169 -96.37 -11.66 5.79
C GLU A 169 -96.55 -13.15 6.11
N ASN A 170 -95.48 -13.82 6.53
CA ASN A 170 -95.43 -15.25 6.81
C ASN A 170 -95.97 -16.11 5.65
N CYS A 171 -95.67 -15.71 4.42
CA CYS A 171 -96.28 -16.23 3.20
C CYS A 171 -95.25 -16.80 2.23
N ASN A 172 -95.53 -17.99 1.70
CA ASN A 172 -94.75 -18.59 0.62
C ASN A 172 -95.37 -18.19 -0.72
N VAL A 173 -94.67 -17.32 -1.46
CA VAL A 173 -95.07 -16.81 -2.76
C VAL A 173 -94.44 -17.66 -3.86
N ASP A 174 -95.26 -18.31 -4.69
CA ASP A 174 -94.82 -19.20 -5.76
C ASP A 174 -95.62 -18.90 -7.03
N LEU A 175 -95.06 -18.09 -7.92
CA LEU A 175 -95.80 -17.62 -9.08
C LEU A 175 -95.56 -18.46 -10.34
N ASN A 176 -94.88 -19.60 -10.23
CA ASN A 176 -94.68 -20.57 -11.30
C ASN A 176 -94.22 -19.88 -12.61
N ASP A 177 -93.13 -19.11 -12.52
CA ASP A 177 -92.51 -18.31 -13.58
C ASP A 177 -93.39 -17.20 -14.18
N ALA A 178 -94.49 -16.81 -13.55
CA ALA A 178 -95.29 -15.70 -14.04
C ALA A 178 -94.51 -14.38 -13.94
N ASN A 179 -94.67 -13.53 -14.96
CA ASN A 179 -94.11 -12.20 -14.97
C ASN A 179 -94.99 -11.25 -14.14
N VAL A 180 -94.39 -10.55 -13.18
CA VAL A 180 -95.03 -9.56 -12.33
C VAL A 180 -94.56 -8.17 -12.78
N VAL A 181 -95.49 -7.36 -13.25
CA VAL A 181 -95.19 -6.06 -13.83
C VAL A 181 -95.47 -4.96 -12.80
N PHE A 182 -94.44 -4.15 -12.53
CA PHE A 182 -94.52 -2.92 -11.74
C PHE A 182 -94.23 -1.70 -12.63
N GLY A 183 -94.76 -0.53 -12.27
CA GLY A 183 -94.26 0.75 -12.78
C GLY A 183 -92.98 1.16 -12.03
N ASN A 184 -93.19 1.88 -10.92
CA ASN A 184 -92.23 2.02 -9.82
C ASN A 184 -92.91 1.48 -8.56
N GLY A 185 -92.24 0.71 -7.73
CA GLY A 185 -92.90 0.12 -6.58
C GLY A 185 -92.00 -0.48 -5.51
N GLN A 186 -92.63 -0.99 -4.46
CA GLN A 186 -91.96 -1.63 -3.33
C GLN A 186 -92.55 -3.01 -3.06
N LEU A 187 -91.69 -4.00 -2.91
CA LEU A 187 -92.02 -5.38 -2.58
C LEU A 187 -91.52 -5.68 -1.16
N PHE A 188 -92.45 -5.93 -0.23
CA PHE A 188 -92.14 -6.32 1.13
C PHE A 188 -92.49 -7.79 1.37
N LEU A 189 -91.59 -8.52 2.02
CA LEU A 189 -91.87 -9.86 2.53
C LEU A 189 -91.31 -10.00 3.95
N THR A 190 -92.19 -10.28 4.91
CA THR A 190 -91.84 -10.49 6.33
C THR A 190 -92.11 -11.94 6.71
N GLY A 191 -91.07 -12.79 6.73
CA GLY A 191 -91.19 -14.24 6.87
C GLY A 191 -91.78 -14.93 5.62
N GLY A 192 -91.38 -16.17 5.36
CA GLY A 192 -91.76 -16.92 4.15
C GLY A 192 -90.70 -16.83 3.04
N TYR A 193 -91.09 -17.01 1.78
CA TYR A 193 -90.18 -16.93 0.63
C TYR A 193 -90.89 -16.55 -0.67
N ILE A 194 -90.14 -16.05 -1.64
CA ILE A 194 -90.58 -15.91 -3.04
C ILE A 194 -89.82 -16.94 -3.88
N THR A 195 -90.54 -17.73 -4.68
CA THR A 195 -89.99 -18.68 -5.66
C THR A 195 -90.66 -18.53 -7.03
N ASP A 196 -89.93 -18.91 -8.07
CA ASP A 196 -90.42 -19.07 -9.45
C ASP A 196 -91.15 -17.80 -9.91
N MET A 197 -90.47 -16.65 -9.81
CA MET A 197 -91.05 -15.34 -10.10
C MET A 197 -90.13 -14.52 -10.99
N MET A 198 -90.71 -13.98 -12.07
CA MET A 198 -90.08 -12.95 -12.89
C MET A 198 -90.70 -11.60 -12.55
N ILE A 199 -89.89 -10.55 -12.41
CA ILE A 199 -90.36 -9.17 -12.22
C ILE A 199 -89.88 -8.30 -13.38
N THR A 200 -90.78 -7.48 -13.94
CA THR A 200 -90.42 -6.38 -14.85
C THR A 200 -90.78 -5.04 -14.19
N ALA A 201 -89.80 -4.13 -14.04
CA ALA A 201 -90.00 -2.80 -13.47
C ALA A 201 -89.10 -1.73 -14.13
N ASP A 202 -89.33 -0.44 -13.87
CA ASP A 202 -88.30 0.59 -14.09
C ASP A 202 -87.43 0.71 -12.83
N GLN A 203 -88.06 0.98 -11.67
CA GLN A 203 -87.41 1.04 -10.36
C GLN A 203 -88.15 0.20 -9.31
N LEU A 204 -87.42 -0.54 -8.48
CA LEU A 204 -88.00 -1.43 -7.46
C LEU A 204 -87.23 -1.40 -6.13
N ASP A 205 -87.94 -1.20 -5.02
CA ASP A 205 -87.40 -1.51 -3.67
C ASP A 205 -87.82 -2.94 -3.27
N ILE A 206 -86.87 -3.81 -2.93
CA ILE A 206 -87.15 -5.13 -2.35
C ILE A 206 -86.72 -5.11 -0.88
N THR A 207 -87.66 -5.36 0.03
CA THR A 207 -87.45 -5.34 1.48
C THR A 207 -87.82 -6.69 2.09
N LEU A 208 -86.83 -7.40 2.65
CA LEU A 208 -87.01 -8.72 3.26
C LEU A 208 -86.75 -8.69 4.76
N ASN A 209 -87.70 -9.23 5.54
CA ASN A 209 -87.69 -9.25 7.00
C ASN A 209 -87.97 -10.64 7.57
N ASP A 210 -87.64 -10.86 8.85
CA ASP A 210 -87.94 -12.08 9.62
C ASP A 210 -87.54 -13.40 8.95
N GLY A 211 -86.38 -13.42 8.28
CA GLY A 211 -85.83 -14.63 7.65
C GLY A 211 -86.38 -14.94 6.27
N ALA A 212 -87.11 -14.00 5.65
CA ALA A 212 -87.57 -14.10 4.27
C ALA A 212 -86.42 -14.27 3.26
N TYR A 213 -86.66 -15.01 2.17
CA TYR A 213 -85.67 -15.27 1.13
C TYR A 213 -86.25 -15.27 -0.30
N LEU A 214 -85.38 -15.02 -1.27
CA LEU A 214 -85.63 -15.18 -2.71
C LEU A 214 -85.06 -16.52 -3.19
N ASP A 215 -85.85 -17.26 -3.94
CA ASP A 215 -85.58 -18.58 -4.54
C ASP A 215 -85.98 -18.48 -6.02
N ASP A 216 -85.19 -19.01 -6.96
CA ASP A 216 -85.44 -18.98 -8.42
C ASP A 216 -86.14 -17.68 -8.92
N PHE A 217 -85.47 -16.55 -8.71
CA PHE A 217 -86.06 -15.22 -8.86
C PHE A 217 -85.31 -14.41 -9.89
N THR A 218 -86.03 -13.85 -10.86
CA THR A 218 -85.48 -12.94 -11.87
C THR A 218 -86.14 -11.57 -11.76
N CYS A 219 -85.34 -10.50 -11.76
CA CYS A 219 -85.84 -9.13 -11.80
C CYS A 219 -85.16 -8.35 -12.93
N SER A 220 -85.96 -8.01 -13.94
CA SER A 220 -85.60 -7.12 -15.04
C SER A 220 -86.02 -5.69 -14.70
N ALA A 221 -85.05 -4.83 -14.35
CA ALA A 221 -85.29 -3.44 -13.98
C ALA A 221 -84.12 -2.52 -14.36
N ASN A 222 -84.32 -1.20 -14.38
CA ASN A 222 -83.22 -0.25 -14.56
C ASN A 222 -82.54 0.06 -13.22
N TYR A 223 -83.29 0.04 -12.10
CA TYR A 223 -82.73 0.26 -10.75
C TYR A 223 -83.43 -0.59 -9.69
N VAL A 224 -82.66 -1.23 -8.81
CA VAL A 224 -83.21 -2.02 -7.69
C VAL A 224 -82.51 -1.65 -6.39
N TRP A 225 -83.28 -1.38 -5.34
CA TRP A 225 -82.75 -1.26 -3.96
C TRP A 225 -83.06 -2.52 -3.16
N LEU A 226 -82.04 -3.05 -2.49
CA LEU A 226 -82.17 -4.17 -1.55
C LEU A 226 -82.07 -3.65 -0.11
N ARG A 227 -83.16 -3.80 0.66
CA ARG A 227 -83.32 -3.25 2.01
C ARG A 227 -83.57 -4.34 3.06
N ASP A 228 -83.29 -4.00 4.31
CA ASP A 228 -83.29 -4.91 5.46
C ASP A 228 -82.38 -6.15 5.24
N LEU A 229 -82.88 -7.38 5.44
CA LEU A 229 -82.09 -8.61 5.33
C LEU A 229 -82.53 -9.45 4.12
N VAL A 230 -81.94 -9.17 2.96
CA VAL A 230 -82.21 -9.89 1.72
C VAL A 230 -81.42 -11.21 1.69
N ASN A 231 -82.13 -12.34 1.78
CA ASN A 231 -81.55 -13.68 1.69
C ASN A 231 -81.74 -14.31 0.30
N ILE A 232 -80.70 -14.93 -0.24
CA ILE A 232 -80.70 -15.67 -1.51
C ILE A 232 -80.68 -17.18 -1.25
N GLN A 233 -81.64 -17.94 -1.79
CA GLN A 233 -81.87 -19.37 -1.54
C GLN A 233 -81.50 -20.30 -2.70
N THR A 234 -81.57 -19.87 -3.96
CA THR A 234 -81.01 -20.58 -5.13
C THR A 234 -80.43 -19.55 -6.10
N ASP A 235 -80.73 -19.63 -7.41
CA ASP A 235 -80.22 -18.73 -8.43
C ASP A 235 -81.12 -17.50 -8.49
N VAL A 236 -80.49 -16.33 -8.33
CA VAL A 236 -81.17 -15.04 -8.42
C VAL A 236 -80.49 -14.19 -9.49
N LEU A 237 -81.28 -13.69 -10.43
CA LEU A 237 -80.83 -12.86 -11.54
C LEU A 237 -81.44 -11.46 -11.45
N PHE A 238 -80.58 -10.45 -11.45
CA PHE A 238 -80.96 -9.06 -11.73
C PHE A 238 -80.42 -8.68 -13.09
N GLU A 239 -81.28 -8.24 -13.99
CA GLU A 239 -80.91 -7.87 -15.36
C GLU A 239 -81.53 -6.54 -15.78
N GLY A 240 -80.93 -5.90 -16.77
CA GLY A 240 -81.42 -4.65 -17.34
C GLY A 240 -82.72 -4.84 -18.12
N ASN A 241 -83.66 -3.88 -18.00
CA ASN A 241 -84.86 -3.84 -18.85
C ASN A 241 -84.57 -3.09 -20.17
N THR A 242 -84.19 -1.81 -20.06
CA THR A 242 -83.90 -0.95 -21.23
C THR A 242 -82.44 -0.50 -21.30
N THR A 243 -81.76 -0.49 -20.17
CA THR A 243 -80.33 -0.22 -19.99
C THR A 243 -79.79 -1.23 -18.98
N ASP A 244 -78.46 -1.30 -18.83
CA ASP A 244 -77.85 -2.08 -17.74
C ASP A 244 -78.48 -1.70 -16.39
N ILE A 245 -78.85 -2.70 -15.59
CA ILE A 245 -79.46 -2.50 -14.27
C ILE A 245 -78.44 -1.86 -13.33
N THR A 246 -78.91 -1.12 -12.32
CA THR A 246 -78.12 -0.81 -11.12
C THR A 246 -78.79 -1.41 -9.90
N VAL A 247 -78.12 -2.36 -9.24
CA VAL A 247 -78.56 -2.94 -7.97
C VAL A 247 -77.83 -2.23 -6.84
N GLU A 248 -78.55 -1.57 -5.94
CA GLU A 248 -78.02 -0.95 -4.73
C GLU A 248 -78.38 -1.76 -3.48
N VAL A 249 -77.37 -2.32 -2.82
CA VAL A 249 -77.52 -2.94 -1.49
C VAL A 249 -77.46 -1.85 -0.44
N VAL A 250 -78.59 -1.55 0.20
CA VAL A 250 -78.70 -0.50 1.21
C VAL A 250 -78.39 -1.03 2.61
N ASP A 251 -78.87 -2.22 2.96
CA ASP A 251 -78.76 -2.79 4.32
C ASP A 251 -77.95 -4.09 4.36
N THR A 252 -78.56 -5.28 4.23
CA THR A 252 -77.83 -6.56 4.23
C THR A 252 -78.28 -7.50 3.11
N LEU A 253 -77.32 -7.97 2.31
CA LEU A 253 -77.48 -9.04 1.32
C LEU A 253 -76.64 -10.25 1.75
N GLN A 254 -77.26 -11.43 1.81
CA GLN A 254 -76.58 -12.70 2.11
C GLN A 254 -77.27 -13.88 1.45
N ASN A 255 -76.66 -15.06 1.50
CA ASN A 255 -77.34 -16.33 1.20
C ASN A 255 -78.11 -16.88 2.40
N THR A 256 -79.00 -17.83 2.18
CA THR A 256 -79.61 -18.61 3.26
C THR A 256 -78.61 -19.58 3.90
N SER A 257 -78.99 -20.16 5.05
CA SER A 257 -78.14 -21.09 5.80
C SER A 257 -78.08 -22.51 5.24
N GLY A 258 -78.59 -22.75 4.01
CA GLY A 258 -78.80 -24.10 3.48
C GLY A 258 -77.75 -24.64 2.49
N SER A 259 -77.12 -23.79 1.68
CA SER A 259 -76.00 -24.17 0.77
C SER A 259 -75.37 -22.95 0.09
N THR A 260 -74.33 -23.18 -0.72
CA THR A 260 -73.67 -22.17 -1.56
C THR A 260 -74.63 -21.66 -2.65
N ARG A 261 -74.64 -20.35 -2.91
CA ARG A 261 -75.59 -19.68 -3.83
C ARG A 261 -74.93 -18.73 -4.80
N LEU A 262 -75.60 -18.53 -5.93
CA LEU A 262 -75.20 -17.61 -6.98
C LEU A 262 -76.22 -16.48 -7.12
N LEU A 263 -75.72 -15.26 -7.02
CA LEU A 263 -76.39 -14.06 -7.46
C LEU A 263 -75.75 -13.61 -8.77
N THR A 264 -76.55 -13.39 -9.82
CA THR A 264 -76.07 -12.78 -11.07
C THR A 264 -76.66 -11.39 -11.18
N VAL A 265 -75.80 -10.40 -11.38
CA VAL A 265 -76.17 -9.02 -11.70
C VAL A 265 -75.63 -8.72 -13.09
N ASP A 266 -76.52 -8.76 -14.09
CA ASP A 266 -76.22 -8.36 -15.46
C ASP A 266 -76.31 -6.83 -15.60
N GLY A 267 -75.43 -6.13 -14.87
CA GLY A 267 -75.37 -4.67 -14.78
C GLY A 267 -74.47 -4.19 -13.64
N ASN A 268 -74.70 -3.00 -13.12
CA ASN A 268 -73.91 -2.38 -12.06
C ASN A 268 -74.37 -2.84 -10.66
N LEU A 269 -73.40 -2.99 -9.74
CA LEU A 269 -73.66 -3.33 -8.34
C LEU A 269 -73.03 -2.28 -7.42
N HIS A 270 -73.89 -1.58 -6.69
CA HIS A 270 -73.52 -0.62 -5.66
C HIS A 270 -73.78 -1.22 -4.28
N ASN A 271 -72.77 -1.15 -3.41
CA ASN A 271 -72.90 -1.55 -2.01
C ASN A 271 -72.80 -0.33 -1.10
N SER A 272 -73.91 0.03 -0.47
CA SER A 272 -74.00 1.05 0.59
C SER A 272 -74.17 0.42 1.98
N GLY A 273 -74.52 -0.87 2.05
CA GLY A 273 -74.79 -1.65 3.27
C GLY A 273 -73.75 -2.74 3.57
N VAL A 274 -74.21 -3.98 3.68
CA VAL A 274 -73.44 -5.18 4.04
C VAL A 274 -73.74 -6.29 3.03
N ILE A 275 -72.73 -6.72 2.28
CA ILE A 275 -72.78 -7.95 1.47
C ILE A 275 -71.97 -9.00 2.23
N ARG A 276 -72.53 -10.16 2.59
CA ARG A 276 -71.79 -11.18 3.34
C ARG A 276 -72.27 -12.61 3.09
N ASN A 277 -71.42 -13.57 3.43
CA ASN A 277 -71.86 -14.95 3.62
C ASN A 277 -72.77 -15.06 4.85
N ASN A 278 -73.67 -16.04 4.82
CA ASN A 278 -74.34 -16.55 6.01
C ASN A 278 -73.58 -17.78 6.53
N VAL A 279 -74.17 -18.97 6.51
CA VAL A 279 -73.51 -20.22 6.92
C VAL A 279 -72.67 -20.83 5.78
N TYR A 280 -73.14 -20.72 4.54
CA TYR A 280 -72.46 -21.21 3.34
C TYR A 280 -72.04 -20.03 2.44
N ASN A 281 -71.48 -20.33 1.27
CA ASN A 281 -70.87 -19.33 0.39
C ASN A 281 -71.88 -18.57 -0.47
N LEU A 282 -71.74 -17.24 -0.58
CA LEU A 282 -72.41 -16.40 -1.56
C LEU A 282 -71.43 -16.05 -2.71
N ASN A 283 -71.76 -16.47 -3.92
CA ASN A 283 -71.09 -16.11 -5.16
C ASN A 283 -71.89 -15.03 -5.87
N ILE A 284 -71.20 -14.03 -6.44
CA ILE A 284 -71.78 -12.93 -7.19
C ILE A 284 -71.11 -12.89 -8.56
N ASN A 285 -71.88 -13.04 -9.64
CA ASN A 285 -71.44 -12.75 -11.00
C ASN A 285 -71.89 -11.33 -11.38
N LEU A 286 -71.00 -10.51 -11.93
CA LEU A 286 -71.24 -9.11 -12.25
C LEU A 286 -70.79 -8.78 -13.67
N SER A 287 -71.70 -8.28 -14.52
CA SER A 287 -71.37 -7.87 -15.90
C SER A 287 -71.12 -6.36 -16.08
N GLY A 288 -71.44 -5.53 -15.09
CA GLY A 288 -71.21 -4.08 -15.09
C GLY A 288 -70.26 -3.58 -14.00
N SER A 289 -70.35 -2.29 -13.67
CA SER A 289 -69.43 -1.62 -12.76
C SER A 289 -69.73 -1.88 -11.28
N LEU A 290 -68.68 -1.89 -10.46
CA LEU A 290 -68.75 -2.13 -9.02
C LEU A 290 -68.42 -0.85 -8.23
N VAL A 291 -69.30 -0.49 -7.30
CA VAL A 291 -69.04 0.58 -6.32
C VAL A 291 -69.23 0.04 -4.91
N ASN A 292 -68.16 -0.03 -4.12
CA ASN A 292 -68.21 -0.45 -2.73
C ASN A 292 -68.04 0.73 -1.77
N SER A 293 -69.12 1.10 -1.09
CA SER A 293 -69.15 2.08 0.02
C SER A 293 -69.51 1.43 1.37
N GLY A 294 -69.83 0.14 1.37
CA GLY A 294 -70.30 -0.64 2.51
C GLY A 294 -69.31 -1.73 2.98
N THR A 295 -69.78 -2.66 3.80
CA THR A 295 -69.05 -3.89 4.16
C THR A 295 -69.24 -4.93 3.07
N TRP A 296 -68.18 -5.59 2.64
CA TRP A 296 -68.21 -6.62 1.59
C TRP A 296 -67.41 -7.84 2.04
N GLU A 297 -68.08 -8.96 2.32
CA GLU A 297 -67.57 -10.17 2.98
C GLU A 297 -68.22 -11.45 2.41
N ASN A 298 -68.60 -11.45 1.12
CA ASN A 298 -69.08 -12.66 0.44
C ASN A 298 -67.94 -13.63 0.12
N TYR A 299 -68.28 -14.80 -0.41
CA TYR A 299 -67.27 -15.79 -0.79
C TYR A 299 -66.60 -15.42 -2.12
N ASN A 300 -67.34 -15.25 -3.21
CA ASN A 300 -66.76 -14.93 -4.52
C ASN A 300 -67.48 -13.78 -5.21
N THR A 301 -66.74 -12.79 -5.68
CA THR A 301 -67.22 -11.77 -6.64
C THR A 301 -66.48 -11.95 -7.95
N ASN A 302 -67.22 -12.24 -9.02
CA ASN A 302 -66.69 -12.57 -10.33
C ASN A 302 -67.15 -11.57 -11.38
N LEU A 303 -66.20 -10.85 -11.97
CA LEU A 303 -66.41 -9.99 -13.13
C LEU A 303 -66.60 -10.85 -14.38
N ILE A 304 -67.70 -10.69 -15.10
CA ILE A 304 -68.05 -11.45 -16.31
C ILE A 304 -68.50 -10.51 -17.44
N GLY A 305 -68.76 -11.04 -18.63
CA GLY A 305 -69.29 -10.26 -19.75
C GLY A 305 -68.22 -9.65 -20.64
N ASN A 306 -68.61 -8.80 -21.60
CA ASN A 306 -67.75 -8.28 -22.67
C ASN A 306 -67.62 -6.75 -22.69
N SER A 307 -68.24 -6.06 -21.73
CA SER A 307 -68.20 -4.60 -21.60
C SER A 307 -67.04 -4.17 -20.69
N ASN A 308 -66.64 -2.90 -20.79
CA ASN A 308 -65.68 -2.33 -19.84
C ASN A 308 -66.36 -2.15 -18.49
N GLN A 309 -65.68 -2.58 -17.43
CA GLN A 309 -66.15 -2.50 -16.06
C GLN A 309 -65.26 -1.58 -15.24
N PHE A 310 -65.91 -0.76 -14.41
CA PHE A 310 -65.23 0.20 -13.55
C PHE A 310 -65.35 -0.22 -12.08
N ILE A 311 -64.24 -0.20 -11.36
CA ILE A 311 -64.17 -0.64 -9.96
C ILE A 311 -63.87 0.56 -9.08
N THR A 312 -64.73 0.81 -8.09
CA THR A 312 -64.59 1.90 -7.12
C THR A 312 -64.73 1.38 -5.69
N HIS A 313 -63.70 1.57 -4.86
CA HIS A 313 -63.67 1.25 -3.43
C HIS A 313 -63.64 2.56 -2.62
N ASN A 314 -64.80 2.97 -2.12
CA ASN A 314 -64.91 4.00 -1.09
C ASN A 314 -64.64 3.43 0.32
N LYS A 315 -64.78 2.12 0.47
CA LYS A 315 -64.46 1.32 1.66
C LYS A 315 -63.73 0.04 1.25
N GLU A 316 -63.04 -0.61 2.19
CA GLU A 316 -62.28 -1.83 1.93
C GLU A 316 -63.17 -2.99 1.47
N PHE A 317 -62.67 -3.79 0.54
CA PHE A 317 -63.29 -5.02 0.07
C PHE A 317 -62.69 -6.19 0.84
N ALA A 318 -63.52 -7.02 1.50
CA ALA A 318 -63.07 -8.15 2.33
C ALA A 318 -63.76 -9.47 1.94
N GLY A 319 -64.23 -9.59 0.69
CA GLY A 319 -64.72 -10.86 0.14
C GLY A 319 -63.57 -11.87 0.03
N ALA A 320 -63.88 -13.16 0.07
CA ALA A 320 -62.83 -14.20 0.10
C ALA A 320 -62.10 -14.32 -1.25
N THR A 321 -62.82 -14.24 -2.37
CA THR A 321 -62.24 -14.24 -3.73
C THR A 321 -62.83 -13.11 -4.59
N PHE A 322 -61.98 -12.49 -5.40
CA PHE A 322 -62.35 -11.49 -6.40
C PHE A 322 -61.77 -11.93 -7.75
N THR A 323 -62.62 -12.43 -8.64
CA THR A 323 -62.19 -13.01 -9.91
C THR A 323 -62.58 -12.16 -11.11
N SER A 324 -61.81 -12.19 -12.18
CA SER A 324 -62.21 -11.73 -13.51
C SER A 324 -62.25 -12.90 -14.48
N ASN A 325 -63.39 -13.11 -15.12
CA ASN A 325 -63.63 -14.05 -16.21
C ASN A 325 -64.35 -13.31 -17.34
N MET A 326 -63.87 -12.12 -17.68
CA MET A 326 -64.45 -11.35 -18.77
C MET A 326 -64.15 -12.04 -20.11
N ALA A 327 -65.10 -11.94 -21.04
CA ALA A 327 -64.89 -12.43 -22.40
C ALA A 327 -63.98 -11.48 -23.19
N GLU A 328 -63.34 -11.99 -24.26
CA GLU A 328 -62.43 -11.24 -25.12
C GLU A 328 -63.02 -9.87 -25.53
N GLY A 329 -62.41 -8.79 -25.03
CA GLY A 329 -62.83 -7.39 -25.26
C GLY A 329 -63.30 -6.62 -24.02
N GLY A 330 -63.60 -7.29 -22.90
CA GLY A 330 -63.88 -6.63 -21.62
C GLY A 330 -62.61 -6.11 -20.94
N ILE A 331 -62.67 -4.94 -20.30
CA ILE A 331 -61.55 -4.32 -19.59
C ILE A 331 -61.98 -3.88 -18.20
N ALA A 332 -61.22 -4.26 -17.18
CA ALA A 332 -61.40 -3.80 -15.81
C ALA A 332 -60.54 -2.55 -15.56
N THR A 333 -61.16 -1.49 -15.07
CA THR A 333 -60.49 -0.21 -14.79
C THR A 333 -60.76 0.27 -13.37
N ALA A 334 -59.71 0.56 -12.61
CA ALA A 334 -59.82 1.17 -11.30
C ALA A 334 -60.13 2.68 -11.41
N LEU A 335 -61.21 3.12 -10.76
CA LEU A 335 -61.57 4.55 -10.64
C LEU A 335 -61.28 5.13 -9.24
N SER A 336 -60.67 4.33 -8.37
CA SER A 336 -60.23 4.70 -7.02
C SER A 336 -59.02 3.85 -6.63
N ALA A 337 -58.29 4.24 -5.60
CA ALA A 337 -57.35 3.32 -4.96
C ALA A 337 -58.08 2.06 -4.46
N LEU A 338 -57.69 0.88 -4.96
CA LEU A 338 -58.35 -0.37 -4.63
C LEU A 338 -57.78 -0.95 -3.34
N ARG A 339 -58.62 -1.14 -2.33
CA ARG A 339 -58.24 -1.70 -1.02
C ARG A 339 -58.91 -3.05 -0.80
N PHE A 340 -58.09 -4.09 -0.65
CA PHE A 340 -58.50 -5.47 -0.41
C PHE A 340 -57.98 -5.96 0.95
N ILE A 341 -58.81 -6.69 1.70
CA ILE A 341 -58.47 -7.27 3.01
C ILE A 341 -58.80 -8.76 2.99
N GLY A 342 -57.78 -9.63 3.10
CA GLY A 342 -57.97 -11.07 3.16
C GLY A 342 -58.55 -11.70 1.88
N THR A 343 -58.48 -11.00 0.75
CA THR A 343 -59.08 -11.40 -0.53
C THR A 343 -58.06 -12.06 -1.44
N ASN A 344 -58.47 -13.17 -2.08
CA ASN A 344 -57.73 -13.79 -3.17
C ASN A 344 -58.19 -13.20 -4.51
N ILE A 345 -57.31 -12.51 -5.22
CA ILE A 345 -57.59 -11.75 -6.44
C ILE A 345 -57.04 -12.53 -7.63
N ASP A 346 -57.88 -12.84 -8.61
CA ASP A 346 -57.54 -13.70 -9.76
C ASP A 346 -58.17 -13.13 -11.02
N PHE A 347 -57.36 -12.60 -11.93
CA PHE A 347 -57.92 -12.02 -13.15
C PHE A 347 -57.92 -12.99 -14.34
N ASN A 348 -57.55 -14.27 -14.16
CA ASN A 348 -57.47 -15.26 -15.24
C ASN A 348 -56.79 -14.72 -16.51
N ASP A 349 -55.63 -14.07 -16.34
CA ASP A 349 -54.84 -13.36 -17.36
C ASP A 349 -55.43 -12.03 -17.88
N ASP A 350 -56.57 -11.58 -17.36
CA ASP A 350 -57.12 -10.25 -17.66
C ASP A 350 -56.21 -9.13 -17.10
N SER A 351 -56.33 -7.95 -17.71
CA SER A 351 -55.60 -6.75 -17.29
C SER A 351 -56.47 -5.83 -16.42
N LEU A 352 -55.86 -5.28 -15.36
CA LEU A 352 -56.42 -4.19 -14.56
C LEU A 352 -55.73 -2.87 -14.91
N TYR A 353 -56.50 -1.92 -15.44
CA TYR A 353 -55.99 -0.60 -15.79
C TYR A 353 -56.17 0.40 -14.65
N MET A 354 -55.10 1.13 -14.32
CA MET A 354 -55.09 2.15 -13.28
C MET A 354 -55.21 3.56 -13.89
N ASN A 355 -56.29 4.28 -13.58
CA ASN A 355 -56.53 5.64 -14.09
C ASN A 355 -55.81 6.74 -13.27
N VAL A 356 -55.70 7.95 -13.85
CA VAL A 356 -55.05 9.13 -13.22
C VAL A 356 -55.56 9.36 -11.79
N GLY A 357 -54.63 9.47 -10.84
CA GLY A 357 -54.92 9.75 -9.42
C GLY A 357 -55.41 8.55 -8.61
N ASN A 358 -55.50 7.37 -9.23
CA ASN A 358 -56.00 6.12 -8.65
C ASN A 358 -55.04 4.96 -8.93
N ASP A 359 -53.75 5.25 -9.01
CA ASP A 359 -52.62 4.36 -9.31
C ASP A 359 -52.26 3.38 -8.19
N SER A 360 -53.02 3.37 -7.08
CA SER A 360 -52.69 2.63 -5.88
C SER A 360 -53.54 1.37 -5.66
N ILE A 361 -52.88 0.25 -5.35
CA ILE A 361 -53.51 -1.00 -4.90
C ILE A 361 -52.97 -1.41 -3.53
N PHE A 362 -53.87 -1.68 -2.59
CA PHE A 362 -53.55 -2.08 -1.22
C PHE A 362 -54.08 -3.49 -0.97
N ILE A 363 -53.18 -4.41 -0.61
CA ILE A 363 -53.52 -5.79 -0.28
C ILE A 363 -53.10 -6.07 1.16
N ASN A 364 -54.06 -6.40 2.00
CA ASN A 364 -53.85 -6.66 3.42
C ASN A 364 -54.30 -8.10 3.75
N GLY A 365 -53.38 -9.06 3.67
CA GLY A 365 -53.71 -10.49 3.63
C GLY A 365 -54.35 -10.92 2.30
N GLY A 366 -54.54 -12.23 2.10
CA GLY A 366 -54.99 -12.77 0.79
C GLY A 366 -53.83 -12.93 -0.21
N TYR A 367 -54.13 -13.09 -1.50
CA TYR A 367 -53.10 -13.19 -2.54
C TYR A 367 -53.61 -12.77 -3.92
N MET A 368 -52.71 -12.31 -4.78
CA MET A 368 -53.04 -11.84 -6.12
C MET A 368 -52.36 -12.72 -7.15
N TYR A 369 -53.12 -13.19 -8.15
CA TYR A 369 -52.58 -14.07 -9.17
C TYR A 369 -53.21 -13.91 -10.56
N ASP A 370 -52.47 -14.34 -11.58
CA ASP A 370 -52.86 -14.34 -13.00
C ASP A 370 -53.42 -12.98 -13.47
N ILE A 371 -52.64 -11.90 -13.28
CA ILE A 371 -53.08 -10.52 -13.56
C ILE A 371 -51.96 -9.63 -14.12
N SER A 372 -52.32 -8.76 -15.08
CA SER A 372 -51.48 -7.63 -15.50
C SER A 372 -52.03 -6.30 -14.97
N ILE A 373 -51.27 -5.57 -14.15
CA ILE A 373 -51.64 -4.24 -13.67
C ILE A 373 -50.92 -3.18 -14.49
N ILE A 374 -51.69 -2.36 -15.20
CA ILE A 374 -51.16 -1.43 -16.21
C ILE A 374 -51.54 0.00 -15.85
N ALA A 375 -50.55 0.89 -15.75
CA ALA A 375 -50.81 2.33 -15.65
C ALA A 375 -51.38 2.86 -16.97
N ASN A 376 -52.57 3.46 -16.93
CA ASN A 376 -53.30 3.86 -18.14
C ASN A 376 -53.22 5.36 -18.47
N ALA A 377 -52.65 6.17 -17.58
CA ALA A 377 -52.52 7.60 -17.80
C ALA A 377 -51.44 8.24 -16.89
N ALA A 378 -50.97 9.44 -17.27
CA ALA A 378 -49.97 10.20 -16.52
C ALA A 378 -50.38 10.38 -15.04
N PRO A 379 -49.48 10.13 -14.05
CA PRO A 379 -48.02 10.04 -14.18
C PRO A 379 -47.48 8.65 -14.59
N TRP A 380 -48.31 7.74 -15.09
CA TRP A 380 -47.92 6.39 -15.51
C TRP A 380 -47.32 5.56 -14.36
N GLN A 381 -47.73 5.86 -13.12
CA GLN A 381 -47.29 5.17 -11.91
C GLN A 381 -48.20 3.97 -11.59
N VAL A 382 -47.63 2.93 -10.97
CA VAL A 382 -48.37 1.87 -10.27
C VAL A 382 -47.81 1.77 -8.85
N TYR A 383 -48.64 2.04 -7.85
CA TYR A 383 -48.26 1.97 -6.44
C TYR A 383 -48.89 0.72 -5.80
N CYS A 384 -48.08 -0.25 -5.41
CA CYS A 384 -48.51 -1.49 -4.79
C CYS A 384 -48.09 -1.52 -3.32
N HIS A 385 -49.05 -1.68 -2.41
CA HIS A 385 -48.79 -1.76 -0.99
C HIS A 385 -49.29 -3.09 -0.41
N GLN A 386 -48.38 -3.89 0.17
CA GLN A 386 -48.68 -5.22 0.72
C GLN A 386 -48.50 -5.32 2.25
N MET A 387 -49.39 -6.03 2.94
CA MET A 387 -49.32 -6.26 4.39
C MET A 387 -49.84 -7.65 4.78
N ASN A 388 -49.49 -8.09 6.00
CA ASN A 388 -50.11 -9.23 6.68
C ASN A 388 -50.08 -10.57 5.89
N GLY A 389 -48.93 -10.87 5.27
CA GLY A 389 -48.68 -12.16 4.61
C GLY A 389 -49.31 -12.30 3.21
N SER A 390 -49.73 -11.18 2.61
CA SER A 390 -50.16 -11.16 1.22
C SER A 390 -49.03 -11.48 0.24
N HIS A 391 -49.33 -12.09 -0.91
CA HIS A 391 -48.32 -12.42 -1.92
C HIS A 391 -48.86 -12.32 -3.35
N TYR A 392 -47.94 -12.19 -4.30
CA TYR A 392 -48.17 -12.12 -5.75
C TYR A 392 -47.72 -13.43 -6.42
N ASP A 393 -48.51 -13.95 -7.35
CA ASP A 393 -48.22 -15.15 -8.15
C ASP A 393 -48.55 -14.87 -9.63
N ASP A 394 -47.59 -14.96 -10.54
CA ASP A 394 -47.78 -14.67 -11.97
C ASP A 394 -48.43 -13.30 -12.24
N VAL A 395 -47.76 -12.25 -11.71
CA VAL A 395 -48.21 -10.87 -11.85
C VAL A 395 -47.21 -10.07 -12.67
N LEU A 396 -47.75 -9.31 -13.63
CA LEU A 396 -47.03 -8.29 -14.40
C LEU A 396 -47.44 -6.89 -13.93
N LEU A 397 -46.47 -6.05 -13.57
CA LEU A 397 -46.68 -4.63 -13.34
C LEU A 397 -46.08 -3.81 -14.50
N GLU A 398 -46.86 -2.89 -15.08
CA GLU A 398 -46.43 -2.07 -16.21
C GLU A 398 -46.70 -0.57 -15.95
N GLY A 399 -45.63 0.24 -15.91
CA GLY A 399 -45.68 1.69 -15.68
C GLY A 399 -44.32 2.37 -15.78
N GLU A 400 -44.27 3.69 -15.94
CA GLU A 400 -43.00 4.45 -15.94
C GLU A 400 -42.35 4.48 -14.55
N ASP A 401 -43.14 4.37 -13.47
CA ASP A 401 -42.69 4.31 -12.06
C ASP A 401 -43.55 3.29 -11.28
N VAL A 402 -42.99 2.13 -10.95
CA VAL A 402 -43.67 1.09 -10.17
C VAL A 402 -43.13 1.10 -8.74
N VAL A 403 -43.99 1.44 -7.78
CA VAL A 403 -43.62 1.57 -6.36
C VAL A 403 -44.07 0.33 -5.61
N LEU A 404 -43.13 -0.33 -4.93
CA LEU A 404 -43.36 -1.51 -4.09
C LEU A 404 -43.19 -1.12 -2.61
N ASP A 405 -44.29 -1.12 -1.85
CA ASP A 405 -44.33 -0.70 -0.45
C ASP A 405 -44.94 -1.78 0.46
N GLY A 406 -44.67 -1.68 1.76
CA GLY A 406 -45.05 -2.69 2.75
C GLY A 406 -44.14 -3.94 2.72
N THR A 407 -44.70 -5.14 2.88
CA THR A 407 -43.96 -6.42 2.72
C THR A 407 -44.43 -7.10 1.45
N PHE A 408 -43.66 -6.92 0.38
CA PHE A 408 -43.96 -7.41 -0.94
C PHE A 408 -43.35 -8.81 -1.16
N ASP A 409 -44.21 -9.82 -1.16
CA ASP A 409 -43.84 -11.24 -1.33
C ASP A 409 -44.29 -11.74 -2.71
N PHE A 410 -43.39 -12.33 -3.50
CA PHE A 410 -43.74 -13.00 -4.76
C PHE A 410 -43.40 -14.51 -4.74
N ILE A 411 -44.26 -15.37 -5.29
CA ILE A 411 -44.09 -16.84 -5.24
C ILE A 411 -43.67 -17.49 -6.56
N THR A 412 -43.78 -16.79 -7.68
CA THR A 412 -43.36 -17.22 -9.03
C THR A 412 -42.58 -16.09 -9.72
N SER A 413 -42.22 -16.24 -10.99
CA SER A 413 -41.48 -15.19 -11.70
C SER A 413 -42.28 -13.89 -11.73
N PHE A 414 -41.67 -12.81 -11.23
CA PHE A 414 -42.34 -11.51 -11.10
C PHE A 414 -41.78 -10.53 -12.11
N ASN A 415 -42.66 -9.86 -12.87
CA ASN A 415 -42.23 -9.01 -13.99
C ASN A 415 -42.65 -7.56 -13.76
N ILE A 416 -41.69 -6.65 -13.86
CA ILE A 416 -41.90 -5.20 -13.86
C ILE A 416 -41.41 -4.63 -15.18
N LYS A 417 -42.32 -4.06 -15.96
CA LYS A 417 -42.00 -3.30 -17.17
C LYS A 417 -41.94 -1.81 -16.85
N GLY A 418 -40.73 -1.26 -16.87
CA GLY A 418 -40.43 0.14 -16.55
C GLY A 418 -39.54 0.27 -15.31
N ASN A 419 -39.53 1.47 -14.69
CA ASN A 419 -38.71 1.69 -13.50
C ASN A 419 -39.41 1.16 -12.26
N ALA A 420 -38.65 0.64 -11.30
CA ALA A 420 -39.13 0.12 -10.03
C ALA A 420 -38.51 0.88 -8.86
N ARG A 421 -39.31 1.16 -7.84
CA ARG A 421 -38.88 1.75 -6.57
C ARG A 421 -39.36 0.90 -5.40
N VAL A 422 -38.42 0.30 -4.67
CA VAL A 422 -38.70 -0.46 -3.45
C VAL A 422 -38.64 0.48 -2.26
N GLU A 423 -39.78 0.76 -1.64
CA GLU A 423 -39.90 1.56 -0.41
C GLU A 423 -40.02 0.68 0.85
N GLY A 424 -40.60 -0.52 0.71
CA GLY A 424 -40.80 -1.50 1.77
C GLY A 424 -39.79 -2.65 1.75
N ILE A 425 -40.23 -3.86 2.06
CA ILE A 425 -39.48 -5.12 1.91
C ILE A 425 -39.91 -5.76 0.59
N PHE A 426 -38.96 -6.11 -0.28
CA PHE A 426 -39.17 -6.86 -1.51
C PHE A 426 -38.41 -8.18 -1.44
N GLN A 427 -39.13 -9.30 -1.49
CA GLN A 427 -38.55 -10.64 -1.31
C GLN A 427 -39.40 -11.71 -2.02
N ASN A 428 -38.80 -12.86 -2.28
CA ASN A 428 -39.54 -14.06 -2.64
C ASN A 428 -40.28 -14.63 -1.41
N LYS A 429 -41.31 -15.43 -1.62
CA LYS A 429 -41.96 -16.16 -0.51
C LYS A 429 -41.20 -17.44 -0.16
N ASN A 430 -41.52 -18.00 1.01
CA ASN A 430 -40.92 -19.19 1.64
C ASN A 430 -41.09 -20.52 0.87
N THR A 431 -41.36 -20.53 -0.44
CA THR A 431 -41.71 -21.73 -1.20
C THR A 431 -40.58 -22.26 -2.08
N SER A 432 -39.83 -21.36 -2.75
CA SER A 432 -38.74 -21.71 -3.67
C SER A 432 -37.89 -20.50 -4.02
N THR A 433 -36.74 -20.73 -4.65
CA THR A 433 -35.96 -19.67 -5.30
C THR A 433 -36.79 -19.08 -6.44
N GLN A 434 -36.84 -17.75 -6.54
CA GLN A 434 -37.61 -17.05 -7.59
C GLN A 434 -36.90 -15.84 -8.15
N THR A 435 -37.25 -15.48 -9.39
CA THR A 435 -36.65 -14.37 -10.12
C THR A 435 -37.64 -13.24 -10.33
N ALA A 436 -37.21 -12.02 -10.01
CA ALA A 436 -37.85 -10.78 -10.41
C ALA A 436 -37.12 -10.13 -11.58
N TYR A 437 -37.84 -9.72 -12.60
CA TYR A 437 -37.32 -9.06 -13.80
C TYR A 437 -37.78 -7.61 -13.83
N VAL A 438 -36.84 -6.66 -13.84
CA VAL A 438 -37.10 -5.22 -13.95
C VAL A 438 -36.48 -4.71 -15.24
N THR A 439 -37.30 -4.31 -16.22
CA THR A 439 -36.77 -3.88 -17.53
C THR A 439 -36.15 -2.48 -17.52
N GLY A 440 -36.53 -1.62 -16.56
CA GLY A 440 -35.99 -0.27 -16.37
C GLY A 440 -35.07 -0.13 -15.17
N ASN A 441 -35.00 1.07 -14.61
CA ASN A 441 -34.15 1.38 -13.45
C ASN A 441 -34.74 0.79 -12.17
N LEU A 442 -33.89 0.32 -11.25
CA LEU A 442 -34.28 -0.16 -9.93
C LEU A 442 -33.71 0.76 -8.83
N THR A 443 -34.60 1.41 -8.09
CA THR A 443 -34.26 2.20 -6.90
C THR A 443 -34.66 1.44 -5.64
N ASN A 444 -33.71 1.13 -4.77
CA ASN A 444 -33.97 0.53 -3.47
C ASN A 444 -33.85 1.58 -2.37
N ASN A 445 -34.98 2.03 -1.82
CA ASN A 445 -35.05 2.88 -0.62
C ASN A 445 -35.35 2.06 0.66
N GLY A 446 -35.96 0.88 0.49
CA GLY A 446 -36.37 -0.03 1.57
C GLY A 446 -35.39 -1.19 1.80
N THR A 447 -35.86 -2.42 1.64
CA THR A 447 -35.10 -3.67 1.83
C THR A 447 -35.38 -4.64 0.68
N ILE A 448 -34.34 -5.08 -0.01
CA ILE A 448 -34.40 -6.21 -0.95
C ILE A 448 -33.68 -7.38 -0.27
N GLN A 449 -34.35 -8.52 -0.09
CA GLN A 449 -33.77 -9.64 0.67
C GLN A 449 -34.31 -10.98 0.21
N ASP A 450 -33.60 -12.04 0.59
CA ASP A 450 -34.15 -13.39 0.59
C ASP A 450 -35.14 -13.57 1.74
N ASN A 451 -36.11 -14.46 1.54
CA ASN A 451 -36.90 -14.98 2.63
C ASN A 451 -36.30 -16.32 3.10
N THR A 452 -36.95 -17.46 2.85
CA THR A 452 -36.40 -18.79 3.19
C THR A 452 -35.52 -19.37 2.07
N TYR A 453 -35.79 -19.04 0.82
CA TYR A 453 -35.03 -19.47 -0.37
C TYR A 453 -34.50 -18.23 -1.10
N GLY A 454 -33.64 -18.40 -2.11
CA GLY A 454 -33.01 -17.27 -2.82
C GLY A 454 -33.97 -16.39 -3.63
N CYS A 455 -33.78 -15.08 -3.58
CA CYS A 455 -34.45 -14.07 -4.38
C CYS A 455 -33.49 -13.55 -5.45
N TYR A 456 -33.78 -13.84 -6.72
CA TYR A 456 -32.98 -13.38 -7.85
C TYR A 456 -33.60 -12.10 -8.41
N VAL A 457 -32.78 -11.09 -8.71
CA VAL A 457 -33.22 -9.79 -9.23
C VAL A 457 -32.42 -9.46 -10.48
N ASN A 458 -33.10 -9.48 -11.62
CA ASN A 458 -32.55 -9.09 -12.92
C ASN A 458 -32.95 -7.64 -13.23
N VAL A 459 -31.97 -6.80 -13.55
CA VAL A 459 -32.18 -5.37 -13.79
C VAL A 459 -31.63 -4.98 -15.16
N GLY A 460 -32.51 -4.49 -16.03
CA GLY A 460 -32.19 -4.03 -17.38
C GLY A 460 -31.74 -2.57 -17.46
N GLY A 461 -32.02 -1.74 -16.44
CA GLY A 461 -31.64 -0.33 -16.34
C GLY A 461 -30.65 -0.01 -15.21
N ASP A 462 -30.59 1.25 -14.79
CA ASP A 462 -29.68 1.72 -13.73
C ASP A 462 -30.09 1.23 -12.33
N ILE A 463 -29.12 1.07 -11.43
CA ILE A 463 -29.36 0.73 -10.01
C ILE A 463 -29.05 1.93 -9.11
N TYR A 464 -30.01 2.28 -8.26
CA TYR A 464 -29.87 3.24 -7.17
C TYR A 464 -30.08 2.53 -5.83
N GLN A 465 -29.01 2.36 -5.06
CA GLN A 465 -29.02 1.60 -3.80
C GLN A 465 -28.92 2.51 -2.57
N ASN A 466 -30.06 2.76 -1.92
CA ASN A 466 -30.21 3.59 -0.72
C ASN A 466 -30.69 2.81 0.52
N GLY A 467 -31.10 1.55 0.33
CA GLY A 467 -31.74 0.69 1.31
C GLY A 467 -30.83 -0.42 1.85
N THR A 468 -31.45 -1.46 2.42
CA THR A 468 -30.80 -2.73 2.73
C THR A 468 -30.92 -3.65 1.52
N TRP A 469 -29.87 -4.40 1.18
CA TRP A 469 -29.88 -5.33 0.06
C TRP A 469 -29.11 -6.58 0.45
N THR A 470 -29.81 -7.72 0.59
CA THR A 470 -29.28 -8.99 1.10
C THR A 470 -29.97 -10.19 0.43
N ASN A 471 -30.12 -10.14 -0.89
CA ASN A 471 -30.69 -11.23 -1.68
C ASN A 471 -29.59 -12.16 -2.24
N ASP A 472 -29.99 -13.30 -2.79
CA ASP A 472 -29.09 -14.31 -3.34
C ASP A 472 -28.37 -13.81 -4.62
N TYR A 473 -29.10 -13.50 -5.71
CA TYR A 473 -28.49 -13.04 -6.97
C TYR A 473 -29.04 -11.69 -7.46
N THR A 474 -28.17 -10.74 -7.77
CA THR A 474 -28.51 -9.55 -8.56
C THR A 474 -27.74 -9.55 -9.86
N ASN A 475 -28.46 -9.52 -10.99
CA ASN A 475 -27.88 -9.58 -12.32
C ASN A 475 -28.14 -8.28 -13.08
N LEU A 476 -27.10 -7.70 -13.64
CA LEU A 476 -27.22 -6.66 -14.65
C LEU A 476 -27.40 -7.34 -16.03
N ASP A 477 -28.56 -7.20 -16.66
CA ASP A 477 -28.89 -7.86 -17.94
C ASP A 477 -29.29 -6.89 -19.06
N GLY A 478 -29.06 -5.59 -18.86
CA GLY A 478 -29.33 -4.54 -19.84
C GLY A 478 -28.45 -4.64 -21.09
N VAL A 479 -28.97 -4.16 -22.23
CA VAL A 479 -28.28 -4.19 -23.53
C VAL A 479 -27.28 -3.05 -23.77
N GLY A 480 -27.17 -2.10 -22.83
CA GLY A 480 -26.32 -0.92 -22.94
C GLY A 480 -25.60 -0.59 -21.63
N ASP A 481 -25.03 0.61 -21.55
CA ASP A 481 -24.38 1.06 -20.32
C ASP A 481 -25.40 1.20 -19.18
N GLN A 482 -25.09 0.62 -18.01
CA GLN A 482 -25.93 0.69 -16.81
C GLN A 482 -25.15 1.37 -15.68
N SER A 483 -25.74 2.42 -15.10
CA SER A 483 -25.16 3.17 -13.99
C SER A 483 -25.46 2.54 -12.64
N LEU A 484 -24.50 2.58 -11.74
CA LEU A 484 -24.60 2.14 -10.34
C LEU A 484 -24.37 3.33 -9.41
N THR A 485 -25.35 3.64 -8.56
CA THR A 485 -25.27 4.72 -7.56
C THR A 485 -25.62 4.18 -6.18
N PHE A 486 -24.64 4.11 -5.27
CA PHE A 486 -24.79 3.56 -3.93
C PHE A 486 -24.65 4.68 -2.88
N THR A 487 -25.65 4.82 -2.02
CA THR A 487 -25.56 5.61 -0.78
C THR A 487 -25.46 4.73 0.47
N LYS A 488 -25.75 3.43 0.33
CA LYS A 488 -25.50 2.38 1.31
C LYS A 488 -24.76 1.20 0.66
N PRO A 489 -24.10 0.34 1.45
CA PRO A 489 -23.47 -0.87 0.92
C PRO A 489 -24.49 -1.82 0.26
N PHE A 490 -24.03 -2.53 -0.76
CA PHE A 490 -24.71 -3.71 -1.29
C PHE A 490 -24.23 -4.94 -0.50
N GLY A 491 -25.16 -5.76 -0.03
CA GLY A 491 -24.88 -6.94 0.80
C GLY A 491 -25.54 -8.23 0.32
N GLY A 492 -25.97 -8.29 -0.95
CA GLY A 492 -26.43 -9.53 -1.57
C GLY A 492 -25.29 -10.53 -1.77
N GLU A 493 -25.61 -11.82 -1.88
CA GLU A 493 -24.63 -12.91 -1.97
C GLU A 493 -23.86 -12.88 -3.29
N HIS A 494 -24.57 -12.62 -4.40
CA HIS A 494 -24.01 -12.54 -5.74
C HIS A 494 -24.42 -11.25 -6.47
N PHE A 495 -23.45 -10.58 -7.09
CA PHE A 495 -23.69 -9.46 -8.01
C PHE A 495 -22.99 -9.72 -9.34
N GLN A 496 -23.76 -9.89 -10.41
CA GLN A 496 -23.23 -10.34 -11.70
C GLN A 496 -23.53 -9.37 -12.84
N SER A 497 -22.63 -9.30 -13.82
CA SER A 497 -22.92 -8.72 -15.13
C SER A 497 -23.20 -9.85 -16.13
N LEU A 498 -24.46 -9.98 -16.56
CA LEU A 498 -24.90 -10.92 -17.61
C LEU A 498 -25.21 -10.18 -18.92
N LYS A 499 -24.76 -8.93 -19.04
CA LYS A 499 -25.06 -8.05 -20.17
C LYS A 499 -24.48 -8.62 -21.47
N PRO A 500 -25.21 -8.54 -22.59
CA PRO A 500 -24.66 -8.90 -23.90
C PRO A 500 -23.69 -7.85 -24.46
N SER A 501 -23.80 -6.59 -24.02
CA SER A 501 -22.99 -5.45 -24.44
C SER A 501 -23.19 -4.24 -23.52
N GLY A 502 -22.27 -3.27 -23.58
CA GLY A 502 -22.28 -2.08 -22.70
C GLY A 502 -21.27 -2.22 -21.56
N LYS A 503 -21.26 -1.27 -20.63
CA LYS A 503 -20.41 -1.27 -19.44
C LYS A 503 -21.23 -1.04 -18.17
N ALA A 504 -20.72 -1.44 -17.01
CA ALA A 504 -21.23 -0.90 -15.75
C ALA A 504 -20.52 0.43 -15.45
N ILE A 505 -21.26 1.46 -15.09
CA ILE A 505 -20.71 2.79 -14.78
C ILE A 505 -20.98 3.10 -13.32
N SER A 506 -19.94 3.14 -12.50
CA SER A 506 -20.06 3.65 -11.14
C SER A 506 -20.19 5.18 -11.15
N GLN A 507 -21.27 5.69 -10.55
CA GLN A 507 -21.51 7.12 -10.34
C GLN A 507 -21.18 7.57 -8.91
N SER A 508 -20.81 6.65 -8.01
CA SER A 508 -20.50 6.92 -6.59
C SER A 508 -19.38 6.02 -6.08
N THR A 509 -19.05 6.09 -4.80
CA THR A 509 -18.35 4.98 -4.14
C THR A 509 -19.20 3.72 -4.23
N LEU A 510 -18.62 2.59 -4.63
CA LEU A 510 -19.27 1.28 -4.55
C LEU A 510 -18.74 0.54 -3.34
N SER A 511 -19.64 0.09 -2.47
CA SER A 511 -19.31 -0.71 -1.30
C SER A 511 -20.09 -2.01 -1.35
N PHE A 512 -19.37 -3.13 -1.34
CA PHE A 512 -19.90 -4.49 -1.36
C PHE A 512 -19.48 -5.22 -0.08
N ILE A 513 -20.42 -5.87 0.59
CA ILE A 513 -20.20 -6.58 1.86
C ILE A 513 -20.68 -8.01 1.72
N ASN A 514 -19.77 -8.97 1.90
CA ASN A 514 -20.02 -10.41 1.76
C ASN A 514 -20.61 -10.78 0.39
N THR A 515 -20.28 -10.02 -0.65
CA THR A 515 -20.78 -10.24 -2.02
C THR A 515 -19.70 -10.89 -2.89
N THR A 516 -20.08 -11.93 -3.61
CA THR A 516 -19.33 -12.49 -4.74
C THR A 516 -19.68 -11.70 -5.99
N ILE A 517 -18.70 -11.02 -6.58
CA ILE A 517 -18.88 -10.13 -7.72
C ILE A 517 -18.27 -10.79 -8.95
N ASP A 518 -19.05 -10.94 -10.01
CA ASP A 518 -18.59 -11.58 -11.26
C ASP A 518 -19.10 -10.82 -12.47
N PHE A 519 -18.18 -10.18 -13.19
CA PHE A 519 -18.56 -9.37 -14.34
C PHE A 519 -18.32 -10.09 -15.67
N ASN A 520 -17.94 -11.38 -15.69
CA ASN A 520 -17.73 -12.16 -16.91
C ASN A 520 -16.87 -11.42 -17.97
N TYR A 521 -15.77 -10.82 -17.53
CA TYR A 521 -14.84 -9.96 -18.28
C TYR A 521 -15.42 -8.62 -18.77
N ASP A 522 -16.57 -8.19 -18.27
CA ASP A 522 -17.14 -6.86 -18.53
C ASP A 522 -16.35 -5.75 -17.82
N THR A 523 -16.56 -4.51 -18.26
CA THR A 523 -15.91 -3.32 -17.73
C THR A 523 -16.75 -2.66 -16.63
N LEU A 524 -16.12 -2.37 -15.49
CA LEU A 524 -16.60 -1.41 -14.49
C LEU A 524 -15.86 -0.08 -14.64
N LEU A 525 -16.56 0.92 -15.18
CA LEU A 525 -16.04 2.28 -15.37
C LEU A 525 -16.41 3.17 -14.19
N PHE A 526 -15.45 3.74 -13.49
CA PHE A 526 -15.65 4.78 -12.49
C PHE A 526 -15.74 6.17 -13.16
N ALA A 527 -16.89 6.83 -13.02
CA ALA A 527 -17.13 8.19 -13.52
C ALA A 527 -16.22 9.23 -12.84
N ALA A 528 -16.20 10.46 -13.36
CA ALA A 528 -15.28 11.51 -12.91
C ALA A 528 -15.36 11.84 -11.41
N GLY A 529 -16.56 11.75 -10.79
CA GLY A 529 -16.77 12.00 -9.36
C GLY A 529 -16.81 10.74 -8.49
N ALA A 530 -16.56 9.56 -9.06
CA ALA A 530 -16.54 8.28 -8.36
C ALA A 530 -15.11 7.77 -8.28
N ASP A 531 -14.57 7.64 -7.06
CA ASP A 531 -13.14 7.41 -6.84
C ASP A 531 -12.86 6.21 -5.92
N SER A 532 -13.86 5.40 -5.54
CA SER A 532 -13.65 4.36 -4.54
C SER A 532 -14.45 3.09 -4.74
N LEU A 533 -13.76 1.95 -4.65
CA LEU A 533 -14.30 0.60 -4.57
C LEU A 533 -13.93 -0.01 -3.22
N ILE A 534 -14.93 -0.44 -2.46
CA ILE A 534 -14.77 -1.06 -1.16
C ILE A 534 -15.35 -2.47 -1.23
N THR A 535 -14.52 -3.47 -0.94
CA THR A 535 -14.92 -4.87 -0.83
C THR A 535 -14.62 -5.40 0.57
N SER A 536 -15.56 -6.14 1.14
CA SER A 536 -15.41 -6.74 2.47
C SER A 536 -15.93 -8.18 2.44
N GLY A 537 -15.15 -9.16 2.92
CA GLY A 537 -15.58 -10.56 2.99
C GLY A 537 -15.21 -11.39 1.76
N ASN A 538 -16.08 -11.39 0.76
CA ASN A 538 -16.00 -12.25 -0.42
C ASN A 538 -15.13 -11.63 -1.55
N TYR A 539 -15.23 -12.15 -2.76
CA TYR A 539 -14.32 -11.84 -3.85
C TYR A 539 -14.98 -11.19 -5.04
N LEU A 540 -14.14 -10.55 -5.84
CA LEU A 540 -14.49 -9.96 -7.11
C LEU A 540 -13.63 -10.59 -8.20
N GLN A 541 -14.27 -10.99 -9.31
CA GLN A 541 -13.60 -11.74 -10.36
C GLN A 541 -13.96 -11.33 -11.78
N GLU A 542 -13.06 -11.70 -12.71
CA GLU A 542 -13.27 -11.66 -14.16
C GLU A 542 -13.76 -10.29 -14.63
N MET A 543 -12.91 -9.25 -14.50
CA MET A 543 -13.34 -7.90 -14.89
C MET A 543 -12.21 -6.91 -15.19
N VAL A 544 -12.55 -5.87 -15.95
CA VAL A 544 -11.68 -4.70 -16.15
C VAL A 544 -12.24 -3.50 -15.41
N ILE A 545 -11.49 -2.96 -14.45
CA ILE A 545 -11.86 -1.75 -13.71
C ILE A 545 -11.14 -0.55 -14.34
N ILE A 546 -11.89 0.46 -14.78
CA ILE A 546 -11.32 1.64 -15.45
C ILE A 546 -11.72 2.90 -14.70
N LYS A 547 -10.78 3.80 -14.43
CA LYS A 547 -11.08 5.18 -14.00
C LYS A 547 -11.16 6.12 -15.20
N ALA A 548 -12.32 6.76 -15.41
CA ALA A 548 -12.50 7.69 -16.53
C ALA A 548 -11.51 8.86 -16.48
N SER A 549 -10.85 9.15 -17.61
CA SER A 549 -9.88 10.23 -17.75
C SER A 549 -10.56 11.61 -17.79
N ALA A 550 -10.92 12.16 -16.62
CA ALA A 550 -11.16 13.60 -16.47
C ALA A 550 -9.81 14.33 -16.37
N LYS A 551 -9.73 15.58 -16.87
CA LYS A 551 -8.51 16.41 -17.02
C LYS A 551 -7.79 16.80 -15.70
N THR A 552 -7.94 16.04 -14.63
CA THR A 552 -7.31 16.24 -13.33
C THR A 552 -6.96 14.86 -12.79
N ALA A 553 -5.76 14.67 -12.26
CA ALA A 553 -5.31 13.39 -11.69
C ALA A 553 -6.36 12.85 -10.72
N GLY A 554 -7.10 11.83 -11.15
CA GLY A 554 -8.09 11.13 -10.33
C GLY A 554 -7.47 9.82 -9.86
N PHE A 555 -7.40 9.62 -8.55
CA PHE A 555 -7.02 8.36 -7.93
C PHE A 555 -8.23 7.40 -7.94
N LEU A 556 -7.96 6.10 -7.97
CA LEU A 556 -8.94 5.06 -7.70
C LEU A 556 -8.55 4.37 -6.38
N ASN A 557 -9.31 4.61 -5.33
CA ASN A 557 -9.13 3.94 -4.05
C ASN A 557 -9.77 2.55 -4.10
N VAL A 558 -8.97 1.51 -3.92
CA VAL A 558 -9.45 0.13 -3.81
C VAL A 558 -9.16 -0.39 -2.41
N SER A 559 -10.21 -0.64 -1.63
CA SER A 559 -10.11 -1.04 -0.22
C SER A 559 -10.65 -2.43 0.01
N HIS A 560 -9.82 -3.32 0.58
CA HIS A 560 -10.22 -4.69 0.96
C HIS A 560 -10.27 -4.85 2.48
N TYR A 561 -11.36 -5.42 2.96
CA TYR A 561 -11.57 -5.74 4.38
C TYR A 561 -12.03 -7.20 4.56
N ASN A 562 -11.87 -7.74 5.77
CA ASN A 562 -12.42 -9.05 6.17
C ASN A 562 -12.13 -10.18 5.17
N ASP A 563 -10.88 -10.32 4.71
CA ASP A 563 -10.42 -11.34 3.73
C ASP A 563 -10.96 -11.23 2.29
N ALA A 564 -11.44 -10.04 1.89
CA ALA A 564 -11.78 -9.79 0.48
C ALA A 564 -10.57 -9.90 -0.44
N TYR A 565 -10.78 -10.43 -1.66
CA TYR A 565 -9.72 -10.61 -2.65
C TYR A 565 -10.22 -10.47 -4.09
N PHE A 566 -9.30 -10.19 -5.01
CA PHE A 566 -9.58 -10.16 -6.45
C PHE A 566 -9.12 -11.45 -7.14
N HIS A 567 -9.81 -11.86 -8.20
CA HIS A 567 -9.48 -13.04 -9.02
C HIS A 567 -9.55 -12.69 -10.51
N ASP A 568 -8.42 -12.70 -11.21
CA ASP A 568 -8.38 -12.40 -12.66
C ASP A 568 -8.98 -11.01 -13.00
N VAL A 569 -8.36 -9.95 -12.47
CA VAL A 569 -8.83 -8.57 -12.60
C VAL A 569 -7.74 -7.69 -13.18
N ILE A 570 -8.12 -6.76 -14.06
CA ILE A 570 -7.25 -5.72 -14.60
C ILE A 570 -7.74 -4.36 -14.07
N ILE A 571 -6.84 -3.52 -13.57
CA ILE A 571 -7.17 -2.17 -13.11
C ILE A 571 -6.42 -1.15 -13.96
N GLU A 572 -7.16 -0.22 -14.56
CA GLU A 572 -6.64 0.88 -15.38
C GLU A 572 -6.97 2.23 -14.74
N GLY A 573 -5.94 3.02 -14.44
CA GLY A 573 -6.10 4.33 -13.83
C GLY A 573 -4.80 5.12 -13.83
N ASN A 574 -4.85 6.44 -13.62
CA ASN A 574 -3.61 7.22 -13.50
C ASN A 574 -2.88 6.92 -12.19
N THR A 575 -3.63 6.83 -11.09
CA THR A 575 -3.14 6.48 -9.75
C THR A 575 -4.13 5.53 -9.10
N ILE A 576 -3.65 4.42 -8.54
CA ILE A 576 -4.43 3.34 -7.95
C ILE A 576 -3.97 3.15 -6.51
N ASP A 577 -4.82 3.50 -5.55
CA ASP A 577 -4.49 3.49 -4.12
C ASP A 577 -5.05 2.24 -3.46
N LEU A 578 -4.17 1.35 -3.01
CA LEU A 578 -4.52 0.08 -2.37
C LEU A 578 -4.58 0.25 -0.86
N ASN A 579 -5.76 0.02 -0.29
CA ASN A 579 -6.07 0.22 1.12
C ASN A 579 -6.56 -1.07 1.77
N GLY A 580 -6.47 -1.14 3.11
CA GLY A 580 -6.83 -2.35 3.86
C GLY A 580 -5.86 -3.50 3.56
N THR A 581 -6.35 -4.73 3.45
CA THR A 581 -5.51 -5.89 3.09
C THR A 581 -5.84 -6.30 1.66
N PHE A 582 -5.21 -5.65 0.68
CA PHE A 582 -5.39 -5.96 -0.72
C PHE A 582 -4.74 -7.30 -1.06
N GLN A 583 -5.58 -8.28 -1.40
CA GLN A 583 -5.18 -9.62 -1.76
C GLN A 583 -5.71 -9.99 -3.13
N TYR A 584 -4.96 -10.83 -3.84
CA TYR A 584 -5.34 -11.29 -5.16
C TYR A 584 -4.98 -12.76 -5.38
N THR A 585 -5.72 -13.38 -6.28
CA THR A 585 -5.51 -14.73 -6.82
C THR A 585 -5.40 -14.63 -8.33
N GLN A 586 -4.60 -15.50 -8.96
CA GLN A 586 -4.14 -15.34 -10.35
C GLN A 586 -3.22 -14.13 -10.53
N PRO A 587 -2.51 -14.03 -11.67
CA PRO A 587 -1.74 -12.83 -11.95
C PRO A 587 -2.66 -11.61 -12.07
N MET A 588 -2.24 -10.50 -11.46
CA MET A 588 -2.98 -9.24 -11.43
C MET A 588 -2.26 -8.22 -12.32
N GLU A 589 -3.00 -7.40 -13.06
CA GLU A 589 -2.43 -6.33 -13.90
C GLU A 589 -2.94 -4.95 -13.44
N PHE A 590 -1.99 -4.05 -13.16
CA PHE A 590 -2.22 -2.64 -12.87
C PHE A 590 -1.64 -1.79 -13.99
N ASN A 591 -2.50 -1.10 -14.73
CA ASN A 591 -2.12 -0.18 -15.81
C ASN A 591 -2.21 1.26 -15.28
N GLY A 592 -1.16 1.70 -14.59
CA GLY A 592 -1.11 2.96 -13.85
C GLY A 592 -0.09 2.98 -12.73
N ASN A 593 0.04 4.14 -12.07
CA ASN A 593 0.84 4.25 -10.86
C ASN A 593 0.08 3.63 -9.68
N VAL A 594 0.75 2.78 -8.90
CA VAL A 594 0.18 2.08 -7.75
C VAL A 594 0.74 2.67 -6.46
N VAL A 595 -0.13 3.03 -5.53
CA VAL A 595 0.23 3.45 -4.17
C VAL A 595 -0.32 2.43 -3.18
N VAL A 596 0.54 1.77 -2.42
CA VAL A 596 0.17 0.84 -1.37
C VAL A 596 0.10 1.61 -0.04
N GLU A 597 -1.11 1.91 0.43
CA GLU A 597 -1.35 2.54 1.74
C GLU A 597 -1.65 1.48 2.83
N GLY A 598 -2.22 0.33 2.43
CA GLY A 598 -2.50 -0.82 3.28
C GLY A 598 -1.47 -1.94 3.15
N ILE A 599 -1.93 -3.17 2.96
CA ILE A 599 -1.10 -4.34 2.68
C ILE A 599 -1.36 -4.80 1.25
N LEU A 600 -0.32 -4.99 0.44
CA LEU A 600 -0.37 -5.70 -0.84
C LEU A 600 0.29 -7.08 -0.68
N GLN A 601 -0.50 -8.15 -0.88
CA GLN A 601 0.00 -9.52 -0.79
C GLN A 601 -0.78 -10.48 -1.72
N ASN A 602 -0.22 -11.66 -1.98
CA ASN A 602 -0.96 -12.76 -2.61
C ASN A 602 -1.91 -13.45 -1.60
N ARG A 603 -2.95 -14.14 -2.10
CA ARG A 603 -3.80 -15.01 -1.26
C ARG A 603 -3.01 -16.24 -0.76
N PRO A 604 -3.41 -16.89 0.36
CA PRO A 604 -2.70 -18.05 0.91
C PRO A 604 -2.91 -19.36 0.11
N SER A 605 -3.21 -19.29 -1.18
CA SER A 605 -3.51 -20.45 -2.04
C SER A 605 -2.35 -20.88 -2.94
N SER A 606 -1.57 -19.92 -3.48
CA SER A 606 -0.43 -20.17 -4.38
C SER A 606 0.42 -18.91 -4.51
N SER A 607 1.57 -19.03 -5.18
CA SER A 607 2.38 -17.89 -5.60
C SER A 607 1.77 -17.22 -6.82
N TYR A 608 1.73 -15.88 -6.85
CA TYR A 608 1.15 -15.09 -7.94
C TYR A 608 1.95 -13.80 -8.19
N THR A 609 1.89 -13.33 -9.43
CA THR A 609 2.58 -12.11 -9.88
C THR A 609 1.63 -10.93 -9.99
N ALA A 610 2.00 -9.77 -9.48
CA ALA A 610 1.36 -8.51 -9.84
C ALA A 610 2.25 -7.76 -10.84
N TYR A 611 1.67 -7.42 -11.99
CA TYR A 611 2.30 -6.62 -13.04
C TYR A 611 1.87 -5.16 -12.87
N ILE A 612 2.83 -4.29 -12.55
CA ILE A 612 2.62 -2.86 -12.33
C ILE A 612 3.24 -2.10 -13.50
N LYS A 613 2.39 -1.67 -14.43
CA LYS A 613 2.78 -0.90 -15.62
C LYS A 613 2.78 0.61 -15.32
N GLY A 614 3.60 1.02 -14.36
CA GLY A 614 3.71 2.38 -13.85
C GLY A 614 4.59 2.44 -12.60
N ASP A 615 4.55 3.57 -11.89
CA ASP A 615 5.31 3.75 -10.66
C ASP A 615 4.70 2.97 -9.50
N LEU A 616 5.51 2.45 -8.59
CA LEU A 616 5.09 1.80 -7.35
C LEU A 616 5.55 2.60 -6.13
N THR A 617 4.60 3.13 -5.37
CA THR A 617 4.85 3.74 -4.06
C THR A 617 4.37 2.82 -2.95
N ASN A 618 5.22 2.46 -2.01
CA ASN A 618 4.86 1.69 -0.83
C ASN A 618 4.88 2.56 0.42
N ASN A 619 3.72 2.98 0.91
CA ASN A 619 3.53 3.68 2.19
C ASN A 619 3.08 2.74 3.33
N GLY A 620 2.55 1.57 2.99
CA GLY A 620 2.06 0.55 3.92
C GLY A 620 2.98 -0.67 4.02
N GLU A 621 2.50 -1.83 3.57
CA GLU A 621 3.24 -3.09 3.59
C GLU A 621 3.10 -3.85 2.27
N ILE A 622 4.23 -4.33 1.73
CA ILE A 622 4.28 -5.30 0.64
C ILE A 622 4.88 -6.58 1.21
N SER A 623 4.12 -7.67 1.21
CA SER A 623 4.56 -8.91 1.88
C SER A 623 4.08 -10.17 1.17
N ASN A 624 4.78 -11.28 1.44
CA ASN A 624 4.25 -12.60 1.14
C ASN A 624 3.16 -12.96 2.14
N ASN A 625 2.13 -13.68 1.68
CA ASN A 625 1.28 -14.43 2.59
C ASN A 625 1.90 -15.82 2.83
N THR A 626 1.12 -16.90 2.73
CA THR A 626 1.62 -18.28 2.90
C THR A 626 2.56 -18.73 1.77
N TYR A 627 2.38 -18.17 0.57
CA TYR A 627 3.17 -18.45 -0.63
C TYR A 627 3.79 -17.16 -1.17
N ASN A 628 4.59 -17.24 -2.23
CA ASN A 628 5.37 -16.10 -2.72
C ASN A 628 4.52 -15.08 -3.49
N CYS A 629 4.60 -13.81 -3.09
CA CYS A 629 4.15 -12.66 -3.87
C CYS A 629 5.30 -12.19 -4.77
N TYR A 630 5.09 -12.21 -6.09
CA TYR A 630 6.03 -11.69 -7.07
C TYR A 630 5.53 -10.35 -7.61
N LEU A 631 6.44 -9.40 -7.81
CA LEU A 631 6.14 -8.09 -8.39
C LEU A 631 6.98 -7.87 -9.65
N ASN A 632 6.33 -7.41 -10.72
CA ASN A 632 6.97 -6.88 -11.91
C ASN A 632 6.64 -5.39 -12.02
N VAL A 633 7.64 -4.53 -12.03
CA VAL A 633 7.46 -3.07 -11.98
C VAL A 633 8.18 -2.42 -13.16
N SER A 634 7.43 -1.73 -14.02
CA SER A 634 7.98 -1.07 -15.21
C SER A 634 8.34 0.40 -14.99
N GLY A 635 7.88 1.02 -13.90
CA GLY A 635 8.14 2.43 -13.55
C GLY A 635 9.02 2.59 -12.30
N ASP A 636 8.96 3.76 -11.68
CA ASP A 636 9.78 4.12 -10.51
C ASP A 636 9.37 3.36 -9.24
N ILE A 637 10.27 3.22 -8.26
CA ILE A 637 9.98 2.64 -6.94
C ILE A 637 10.24 3.65 -5.83
N TYR A 638 9.19 3.94 -5.07
CA TYR A 638 9.23 4.77 -3.86
C TYR A 638 8.92 3.91 -2.64
N GLN A 639 9.88 3.76 -1.72
CA GLN A 639 9.77 2.85 -0.57
C GLN A 639 9.77 3.62 0.76
N ASN A 640 8.61 3.67 1.40
CA ASN A 640 8.39 4.34 2.68
C ASN A 640 7.81 3.42 3.78
N GLY A 641 7.38 2.21 3.40
CA GLY A 641 6.69 1.26 4.26
C GLY A 641 7.54 0.04 4.64
N ILE A 642 6.87 -1.08 4.92
CA ILE A 642 7.46 -2.40 5.16
C ILE A 642 7.49 -3.18 3.83
N TRP A 643 8.58 -3.89 3.54
CA TRP A 643 8.71 -4.66 2.30
C TRP A 643 9.37 -6.01 2.57
N THR A 644 8.66 -7.12 2.41
CA THR A 644 9.10 -8.48 2.75
C THR A 644 8.65 -9.56 1.77
N ASN A 645 8.27 -9.19 0.53
CA ASN A 645 7.87 -10.17 -0.47
C ASN A 645 9.05 -10.99 -1.05
N SER A 646 8.74 -11.99 -1.87
CA SER A 646 9.73 -12.90 -2.47
C SER A 646 10.55 -12.20 -3.55
N ASN A 647 9.99 -11.99 -4.74
CA ASN A 647 10.76 -11.49 -5.88
C ASN A 647 10.17 -10.18 -6.40
N VAL A 648 11.05 -9.22 -6.67
CA VAL A 648 10.74 -7.98 -7.38
C VAL A 648 11.58 -7.94 -8.64
N SER A 649 10.93 -7.78 -9.79
CA SER A 649 11.58 -7.65 -11.08
C SER A 649 11.32 -6.26 -11.65
N LEU A 650 12.37 -5.57 -12.07
CA LEU A 650 12.26 -4.35 -12.87
C LEU A 650 12.14 -4.77 -14.34
N ASP A 651 11.07 -4.38 -15.03
CA ASP A 651 10.82 -4.75 -16.43
C ASP A 651 10.55 -3.56 -17.37
N GLY A 652 10.92 -2.35 -16.93
CA GLY A 652 10.86 -1.12 -17.73
C GLY A 652 11.99 -1.00 -18.74
N ASP A 653 11.71 -0.43 -19.92
CA ASP A 653 12.75 -0.18 -20.95
C ASP A 653 13.40 1.22 -20.83
N SER A 654 12.95 2.07 -19.89
CA SER A 654 13.48 3.42 -19.63
C SER A 654 14.22 3.49 -18.30
N ASP A 655 14.85 4.63 -18.01
CA ASP A 655 15.41 4.88 -16.68
C ASP A 655 14.31 4.73 -15.60
N GLN A 656 14.63 4.05 -14.50
CA GLN A 656 13.74 3.83 -13.35
C GLN A 656 14.38 4.43 -12.10
N HIS A 657 13.65 5.26 -11.38
CA HIS A 657 14.14 5.94 -10.20
C HIS A 657 13.76 5.23 -8.89
N PHE A 658 14.70 5.17 -7.94
CA PHE A 658 14.51 4.68 -6.58
C PHE A 658 14.57 5.82 -5.57
N ALA A 659 13.60 5.90 -4.67
CA ALA A 659 13.61 6.82 -3.53
C ALA A 659 13.11 6.11 -2.27
N PHE A 660 14.03 5.86 -1.33
CA PHE A 660 13.80 5.06 -0.13
C PHE A 660 13.91 5.94 1.12
N THR A 661 12.88 5.90 1.97
CA THR A 661 12.92 6.45 3.33
C THR A 661 13.01 5.35 4.39
N THR A 662 12.71 4.10 4.00
CA THR A 662 12.88 2.88 4.81
C THR A 662 13.72 1.84 4.07
N THR A 663 14.20 0.83 4.80
CA THR A 663 14.96 -0.28 4.22
C THR A 663 14.08 -1.14 3.32
N PHE A 664 14.64 -1.62 2.20
CA PHE A 664 14.02 -2.56 1.28
C PHE A 664 14.44 -4.00 1.66
N GLU A 665 13.49 -4.91 1.88
CA GLU A 665 13.76 -6.27 2.39
C GLU A 665 13.06 -7.40 1.62
N ALA A 666 12.89 -7.26 0.30
CA ALA A 666 12.46 -8.39 -0.53
C ALA A 666 13.52 -9.50 -0.55
N GLU A 667 13.14 -10.76 -0.82
CA GLU A 667 14.10 -11.87 -0.91
C GLU A 667 15.09 -11.67 -2.08
N SER A 668 14.60 -11.18 -3.22
CA SER A 668 15.40 -10.81 -4.38
C SER A 668 14.85 -9.60 -5.15
N LEU A 669 15.74 -8.77 -5.67
CA LEU A 669 15.47 -7.69 -6.63
C LEU A 669 16.30 -7.93 -7.90
N THR A 670 15.64 -8.10 -9.04
CA THR A 670 16.29 -8.36 -10.33
C THR A 670 15.92 -7.30 -11.35
N ASN A 671 16.89 -6.73 -12.06
CA ASN A 671 16.63 -5.88 -13.21
C ASN A 671 16.59 -6.72 -14.51
N LEU A 672 15.42 -6.97 -15.08
CA LEU A 672 15.26 -7.81 -16.28
C LEU A 672 15.53 -7.07 -17.59
N LYS A 673 15.58 -5.73 -17.58
CA LYS A 673 15.61 -4.90 -18.78
C LYS A 673 16.68 -3.81 -18.68
N THR A 674 17.82 -4.05 -19.32
CA THR A 674 18.99 -3.14 -19.30
C THR A 674 18.91 -2.05 -20.38
N GLY A 675 17.70 -1.59 -20.72
CA GLY A 675 17.47 -0.58 -21.77
C GLY A 675 17.68 0.86 -21.29
N GLY A 676 17.37 1.10 -20.01
CA GLY A 676 17.65 2.33 -19.25
C GLY A 676 18.67 2.08 -18.13
N LYS A 677 18.64 2.90 -17.09
CA LYS A 677 19.43 2.76 -15.86
C LYS A 677 18.54 2.80 -14.62
N VAL A 678 19.03 2.29 -13.50
CA VAL A 678 18.41 2.52 -12.18
C VAL A 678 19.03 3.76 -11.55
N ILE A 679 18.23 4.76 -11.17
CA ILE A 679 18.69 6.03 -10.60
C ILE A 679 18.26 6.16 -9.14
N ALA A 680 19.22 6.16 -8.21
CA ALA A 680 18.97 6.41 -6.79
C ALA A 680 18.84 7.91 -6.52
N ASN A 681 17.63 8.36 -6.18
CA ASN A 681 17.33 9.75 -5.79
C ASN A 681 17.58 9.99 -4.28
N THR A 682 17.69 8.91 -3.49
CA THR A 682 18.05 8.94 -2.06
C THR A 682 19.14 7.91 -1.78
N SER A 683 19.74 7.96 -0.60
CA SER A 683 20.55 6.83 -0.12
C SER A 683 19.70 5.55 -0.07
N LEU A 684 20.29 4.43 -0.47
CA LEU A 684 19.60 3.14 -0.56
C LEU A 684 20.05 2.21 0.55
N SER A 685 19.09 1.51 1.15
CA SER A 685 19.33 0.50 2.19
C SER A 685 18.60 -0.78 1.83
N PHE A 686 19.36 -1.87 1.70
CA PHE A 686 18.87 -3.20 1.42
C PHE A 686 19.26 -4.16 2.55
N ASN A 687 18.31 -4.96 3.03
CA ASN A 687 18.56 -5.96 4.06
C ASN A 687 17.92 -7.28 3.65
N ASN A 688 18.69 -8.37 3.74
CA ASN A 688 18.23 -9.71 3.36
C ASN A 688 17.77 -9.84 1.88
N THR A 689 18.26 -8.96 1.00
CA THR A 689 17.90 -8.92 -0.43
C THR A 689 19.07 -9.35 -1.31
N LEU A 690 18.83 -10.33 -2.19
CA LEU A 690 19.72 -10.65 -3.31
C LEU A 690 19.44 -9.64 -4.43
N ILE A 691 20.45 -8.86 -4.83
CA ILE A 691 20.29 -7.85 -5.87
C ILE A 691 21.07 -8.28 -7.10
N ASP A 692 20.41 -8.32 -8.25
CA ASP A 692 21.02 -8.67 -9.54
C ASP A 692 20.59 -7.66 -10.60
N PHE A 693 21.53 -6.85 -11.08
CA PHE A 693 21.23 -5.81 -12.07
C PHE A 693 21.61 -6.22 -13.50
N ASN A 694 22.02 -7.47 -13.74
CA ASN A 694 22.37 -7.98 -15.08
C ASN A 694 23.32 -7.06 -15.87
N TYR A 695 24.36 -6.55 -15.21
CA TYR A 695 25.35 -5.57 -15.69
C TYR A 695 24.82 -4.16 -16.00
N ASP A 696 23.62 -3.82 -15.54
CA ASP A 696 23.08 -2.46 -15.68
C ASP A 696 23.70 -1.47 -14.66
N THR A 697 23.48 -0.18 -14.90
CA THR A 697 24.01 0.91 -14.08
C THR A 697 23.05 1.26 -12.93
N LEU A 698 23.58 1.32 -11.70
CA LEU A 698 22.98 2.03 -10.57
C LEU A 698 23.62 3.40 -10.41
N LEU A 699 22.90 4.47 -10.75
CA LEU A 699 23.37 5.85 -10.72
C LEU A 699 22.84 6.59 -9.49
N PHE A 700 23.72 7.08 -8.63
CA PHE A 700 23.38 7.93 -7.48
C PHE A 700 23.29 9.41 -7.89
N ALA A 701 22.11 10.03 -7.71
CA ALA A 701 21.89 11.45 -7.96
C ALA A 701 22.63 12.35 -6.95
N ALA A 702 22.75 13.65 -7.23
CA ALA A 702 23.56 14.59 -6.44
C ALA A 702 23.26 14.66 -4.93
N GLY A 703 22.10 14.22 -4.46
CA GLY A 703 21.72 14.16 -3.03
C GLY A 703 21.74 12.76 -2.41
N ALA A 704 22.12 11.73 -3.17
CA ALA A 704 22.17 10.34 -2.75
C ALA A 704 23.65 9.91 -2.62
N ASP A 705 24.08 9.63 -1.39
CA ASP A 705 25.50 9.46 -1.09
C ASP A 705 25.82 8.11 -0.46
N SER A 706 24.84 7.23 -0.21
CA SER A 706 25.09 5.99 0.53
C SER A 706 24.34 4.76 -0.01
N LEU A 707 25.04 3.63 -0.01
CA LEU A 707 24.53 2.28 -0.26
C LEU A 707 24.82 1.39 0.95
N LEU A 708 23.76 0.91 1.60
CA LEU A 708 23.86 0.04 2.77
C LEU A 708 23.37 -1.37 2.42
N LEU A 709 24.21 -2.38 2.62
CA LEU A 709 23.90 -3.78 2.35
C LEU A 709 24.03 -4.64 3.63
N SER A 710 23.10 -5.57 3.82
CA SER A 710 23.08 -6.48 4.97
C SER A 710 22.60 -7.90 4.58
N GLN A 711 23.26 -8.92 5.14
CA GLN A 711 22.95 -10.37 5.03
C GLN A 711 23.19 -11.05 3.68
N LYS A 712 22.74 -10.45 2.56
CA LYS A 712 22.84 -11.04 1.20
C LYS A 712 23.80 -10.24 0.31
N PHE A 713 23.76 -10.46 -1.00
CA PHE A 713 24.73 -9.93 -1.94
C PHE A 713 24.11 -9.11 -3.07
N PHE A 714 24.94 -8.22 -3.63
CA PHE A 714 24.65 -7.47 -4.85
C PHE A 714 25.62 -7.93 -5.94
N GLN A 715 25.09 -8.31 -7.09
CA GLN A 715 25.89 -8.79 -8.22
C GLN A 715 25.58 -8.09 -9.54
N GLU A 716 26.57 -8.19 -10.44
CA GLU A 716 26.46 -7.84 -11.86
C GLU A 716 25.93 -6.42 -12.05
N ALA A 717 26.69 -5.42 -11.60
CA ALA A 717 26.27 -4.02 -11.75
C ALA A 717 27.45 -3.04 -11.86
N VAL A 718 27.17 -1.90 -12.50
CA VAL A 718 28.05 -0.72 -12.46
C VAL A 718 27.43 0.34 -11.56
N ILE A 719 28.06 0.64 -10.43
CA ILE A 719 27.60 1.68 -9.51
C ILE A 719 28.32 2.99 -9.83
N MET A 720 27.57 4.06 -10.09
CA MET A 720 28.12 5.37 -10.45
C MET A 720 27.49 6.47 -9.60
N LYS A 721 28.18 7.60 -9.46
CA LYS A 721 27.60 8.87 -8.95
C LYS A 721 27.44 9.87 -10.09
N GLU A 722 26.34 10.64 -10.09
CA GLU A 722 26.05 11.65 -11.12
C GLU A 722 27.23 12.60 -11.34
N SER A 723 27.80 12.50 -12.54
CA SER A 723 28.98 13.20 -13.03
C SER A 723 30.26 12.95 -12.23
N ALA A 724 31.07 12.01 -12.73
CA ALA A 724 32.53 11.97 -12.58
C ALA A 724 33.26 13.26 -13.10
N LYS A 725 32.68 14.45 -12.86
CA LYS A 725 33.21 15.79 -13.15
C LYS A 725 32.97 16.82 -12.03
N THR A 726 32.22 16.51 -10.97
CA THR A 726 32.16 17.34 -9.74
C THR A 726 32.45 16.48 -8.53
N ALA A 727 33.34 16.94 -7.65
CA ALA A 727 33.73 16.22 -6.44
C ALA A 727 32.51 15.73 -5.65
N GLY A 728 32.44 14.42 -5.39
CA GLY A 728 31.41 13.78 -4.59
C GLY A 728 31.87 12.44 -4.04
N PHE A 729 31.49 12.11 -2.81
CA PHE A 729 31.80 10.84 -2.17
C PHE A 729 30.61 9.86 -2.32
N LEU A 730 30.91 8.57 -2.39
CA LEU A 730 29.94 7.48 -2.34
C LEU A 730 30.33 6.57 -1.17
N ASN A 731 29.47 6.54 -0.16
CA ASN A 731 29.67 5.72 1.03
C ASN A 731 29.00 4.36 0.85
N ILE A 732 29.77 3.28 0.93
CA ILE A 732 29.27 1.91 0.81
C ILE A 732 29.56 1.16 2.11
N SER A 733 28.51 0.64 2.74
CA SER A 733 28.62 -0.05 4.02
C SER A 733 27.98 -1.43 3.96
N HIS A 734 28.76 -2.45 4.31
CA HIS A 734 28.29 -3.83 4.41
C HIS A 734 28.20 -4.27 5.87
N SER A 735 27.21 -5.11 6.18
CA SER A 735 27.03 -5.72 7.50
C SER A 735 26.50 -7.14 7.40
N ASN A 736 26.60 -7.92 8.49
CA ASN A 736 26.04 -9.28 8.58
C ASN A 736 26.46 -10.21 7.43
N SER A 737 27.73 -10.15 7.01
CA SER A 737 28.31 -10.96 5.92
C SER A 737 27.78 -10.64 4.51
N ALA A 738 27.25 -9.43 4.28
CA ALA A 738 26.92 -8.97 2.93
C ALA A 738 28.17 -8.81 2.05
N TYR A 739 28.04 -9.15 0.77
CA TYR A 739 29.15 -9.06 -0.19
C TYR A 739 28.71 -8.59 -1.57
N MET A 740 29.67 -8.18 -2.37
CA MET A 740 29.47 -7.80 -3.77
C MET A 740 30.14 -8.80 -4.73
N HIS A 741 29.53 -9.07 -5.89
CA HIS A 741 30.03 -10.02 -6.89
C HIS A 741 30.00 -9.44 -8.30
N ASP A 742 31.13 -9.42 -9.00
CA ASP A 742 31.19 -8.91 -10.39
C ASP A 742 30.70 -7.46 -10.49
N MET A 743 31.41 -6.55 -9.82
CA MET A 743 31.01 -5.15 -9.66
C MET A 743 32.08 -4.18 -10.16
N ILE A 744 31.61 -3.07 -10.73
CA ILE A 744 32.43 -1.88 -11.02
C ILE A 744 31.84 -0.70 -10.23
N ILE A 745 32.67 0.03 -9.49
CA ILE A 745 32.25 1.19 -8.68
C ILE A 745 33.01 2.43 -9.14
N GLU A 746 32.29 3.44 -9.61
CA GLU A 746 32.86 4.67 -10.18
C GLU A 746 32.41 5.92 -9.41
N SER A 747 33.36 6.60 -8.76
CA SER A 747 33.13 7.87 -8.05
C SER A 747 34.47 8.61 -7.85
N SER A 748 34.47 9.94 -7.67
CA SER A 748 35.73 10.65 -7.34
C SER A 748 36.30 10.18 -5.99
N THR A 749 35.42 9.86 -5.04
CA THR A 749 35.78 9.30 -3.73
C THR A 749 34.81 8.17 -3.40
N ILE A 750 35.35 7.04 -2.93
CA ILE A 750 34.63 5.81 -2.59
C ILE A 750 35.00 5.47 -1.14
N ASP A 751 34.07 5.69 -0.22
CA ASP A 751 34.26 5.42 1.21
C ASP A 751 33.71 4.04 1.55
N LEU A 752 34.58 3.14 2.03
CA LEU A 752 34.23 1.79 2.40
C LEU A 752 34.10 1.68 3.92
N ASN A 753 32.88 1.45 4.39
CA ASN A 753 32.50 1.35 5.79
C ASN A 753 32.00 -0.06 6.14
N GLY A 754 31.88 -0.36 7.44
CA GLY A 754 31.45 -1.67 7.90
C GLY A 754 32.43 -2.79 7.52
N THR A 755 31.93 -3.95 7.10
CA THR A 755 32.77 -5.06 6.62
C THR A 755 32.55 -5.26 5.12
N PHE A 756 33.18 -4.42 4.30
CA PHE A 756 33.10 -4.50 2.84
C PHE A 756 33.76 -5.79 2.35
N GLN A 757 32.94 -6.70 1.87
CA GLN A 757 33.36 -7.99 1.32
C GLN A 757 33.05 -8.08 -0.17
N TYR A 758 33.92 -8.74 -0.91
CA TYR A 758 33.71 -8.95 -2.34
C TYR A 758 34.21 -10.31 -2.83
N THR A 759 33.69 -10.70 -3.98
CA THR A 759 34.22 -11.78 -4.83
C THR A 759 34.69 -11.16 -6.15
N SER A 760 35.48 -11.88 -6.93
CA SER A 760 35.99 -11.38 -8.22
C SER A 760 35.03 -11.62 -9.38
N PRO A 761 35.06 -10.75 -10.40
CA PRO A 761 35.86 -9.51 -10.49
C PRO A 761 35.31 -8.37 -9.62
N MET A 762 36.18 -7.46 -9.19
CA MET A 762 35.82 -6.25 -8.44
C MET A 762 36.73 -5.10 -8.89
N GLU A 763 36.14 -3.99 -9.29
CA GLU A 763 36.85 -2.82 -9.79
C GLU A 763 36.36 -1.54 -9.11
N PHE A 764 37.30 -0.72 -8.63
CA PHE A 764 37.06 0.60 -8.08
C PHE A 764 37.73 1.65 -8.96
N ASN A 765 36.96 2.61 -9.47
CA ASN A 765 37.41 3.72 -10.30
C ASN A 765 37.25 5.03 -9.52
N GLY A 766 38.29 5.44 -8.81
CA GLY A 766 38.22 6.56 -7.86
C GLY A 766 39.24 6.52 -6.73
N HIS A 767 39.25 7.55 -5.88
CA HIS A 767 39.99 7.51 -4.61
C HIS A 767 39.23 6.62 -3.61
N VAL A 768 39.83 5.49 -3.20
CA VAL A 768 39.24 4.56 -2.23
C VAL A 768 39.70 4.91 -0.82
N ILE A 769 38.77 5.20 0.08
CA ILE A 769 39.01 5.42 1.50
C ILE A 769 38.43 4.24 2.27
N VAL A 770 39.27 3.47 2.96
CA VAL A 770 38.85 2.34 3.80
C VAL A 770 38.75 2.82 5.24
N GLU A 771 37.53 3.03 5.73
CA GLU A 771 37.25 3.38 7.14
C GLU A 771 36.88 2.13 7.97
N GLY A 772 36.26 1.14 7.34
CA GLY A 772 35.88 -0.15 7.95
C GLY A 772 36.89 -1.26 7.66
N ILE A 773 36.40 -2.40 7.17
CA ILE A 773 37.20 -3.55 6.75
C ILE A 773 37.00 -3.76 5.24
N LEU A 774 38.07 -3.78 4.46
CA LEU A 774 38.10 -4.23 3.07
C LEU A 774 38.74 -5.62 2.99
N GLN A 775 37.97 -6.63 2.59
CA GLN A 775 38.45 -8.00 2.49
C GLN A 775 37.71 -8.83 1.43
N ASN A 776 38.28 -9.97 1.06
CA ASN A 776 37.61 -10.94 0.19
C ASN A 776 36.54 -11.76 0.94
N TYR A 777 35.53 -12.24 0.22
CA TYR A 777 34.54 -13.19 0.73
C TYR A 777 35.19 -14.59 0.94
N PRO A 778 34.83 -15.36 1.99
CA PRO A 778 35.58 -16.54 2.42
C PRO A 778 35.38 -17.81 1.58
N SER A 779 35.15 -17.70 0.27
CA SER A 779 34.92 -18.84 -0.63
C SER A 779 36.08 -19.21 -1.56
N SER A 780 36.94 -18.26 -1.92
CA SER A 780 38.09 -18.49 -2.81
C SER A 780 39.11 -17.36 -2.69
N ASN A 781 40.25 -17.51 -3.35
CA ASN A 781 41.16 -16.40 -3.61
C ASN A 781 40.47 -15.42 -4.56
N TYR A 782 40.51 -14.14 -4.23
CA TYR A 782 39.90 -13.08 -5.02
C TYR A 782 40.85 -11.89 -5.14
N ASN A 783 40.71 -11.17 -6.24
CA ASN A 783 41.40 -9.92 -6.52
C ASN A 783 40.41 -8.77 -6.70
N ALA A 784 40.89 -7.55 -6.42
CA ALA A 784 40.26 -6.31 -6.81
C ALA A 784 41.28 -5.36 -7.46
N THR A 785 40.80 -4.56 -8.40
CA THR A 785 41.56 -3.49 -9.04
C THR A 785 41.10 -2.14 -8.52
N ILE A 786 42.03 -1.31 -8.06
CA ILE A 786 41.79 0.07 -7.63
C ILE A 786 42.49 1.00 -8.61
N ASN A 787 41.70 1.59 -9.50
CA ASN A 787 42.13 2.59 -10.47
C ASN A 787 42.08 3.99 -9.83
N GLY A 788 42.95 4.24 -8.85
CA GLY A 788 43.06 5.51 -8.13
C GLY A 788 43.84 5.39 -6.82
N ASP A 789 43.82 6.47 -6.03
CA ASP A 789 44.52 6.57 -4.76
C ASP A 789 43.83 5.72 -3.67
N VAL A 790 44.57 5.21 -2.69
CA VAL A 790 44.06 4.45 -1.54
C VAL A 790 44.43 5.12 -0.23
N THR A 791 43.45 5.45 0.60
CA THR A 791 43.64 5.82 2.01
C THR A 791 43.09 4.72 2.90
N ASN A 792 43.94 4.06 3.70
CA ASN A 792 43.50 3.05 4.66
C ASN A 792 43.51 3.62 6.08
N ASN A 793 42.33 3.93 6.63
CA ASN A 793 42.14 4.31 8.03
C ASN A 793 41.64 3.13 8.89
N GLY A 794 41.07 2.10 8.26
CA GLY A 794 40.49 0.91 8.89
C GLY A 794 41.38 -0.33 8.77
N THR A 795 40.87 -1.40 8.15
CA THR A 795 41.59 -2.65 7.93
C THR A 795 41.47 -3.13 6.49
N ILE A 796 42.60 -3.29 5.80
CA ILE A 796 42.69 -4.03 4.54
C ILE A 796 43.23 -5.42 4.89
N GLY A 797 42.49 -6.48 4.58
CA GLY A 797 42.82 -7.83 5.06
C GLY A 797 42.45 -8.97 4.14
N ASN A 798 42.89 -10.16 4.53
CA ASN A 798 42.39 -11.44 4.02
C ASN A 798 41.30 -11.95 4.97
N MET A 799 40.34 -12.72 4.45
CA MET A 799 39.50 -13.56 5.30
C MET A 799 40.08 -14.97 5.43
N THR A 800 39.47 -15.99 4.80
CA THR A 800 39.99 -17.37 4.83
C THR A 800 41.00 -17.65 3.71
N TYR A 801 40.83 -16.98 2.57
CA TYR A 801 41.61 -17.17 1.35
C TYR A 801 42.34 -15.87 0.98
N ASN A 802 43.26 -15.94 0.03
CA ASN A 802 44.12 -14.81 -0.31
C ASN A 802 43.35 -13.69 -1.00
N ASN A 803 43.56 -12.47 -0.50
CA ASN A 803 43.13 -11.22 -1.10
C ASN A 803 44.30 -10.52 -1.79
N THR A 804 44.13 -10.23 -3.08
CA THR A 804 45.11 -9.50 -3.91
C THR A 804 44.55 -8.16 -4.37
N LEU A 805 45.32 -7.08 -4.21
CA LEU A 805 44.98 -5.75 -4.70
C LEU A 805 45.92 -5.30 -5.81
N TYR A 806 45.38 -4.70 -6.87
CA TYR A 806 46.12 -3.99 -7.91
C TYR A 806 45.82 -2.49 -7.78
N ILE A 807 46.83 -1.64 -7.57
CA ILE A 807 46.65 -0.23 -7.20
C ILE A 807 47.44 0.66 -8.16
N THR A 808 46.74 1.59 -8.83
CA THR A 808 47.38 2.50 -9.80
C THR A 808 47.75 3.88 -9.23
N GLY A 809 47.15 4.29 -8.11
CA GLY A 809 47.37 5.62 -7.50
C GLY A 809 48.21 5.61 -6.23
N ASN A 810 48.25 6.74 -5.54
CA ASN A 810 49.01 6.96 -4.30
C ASN A 810 48.43 6.16 -3.13
N ILE A 811 49.24 5.89 -2.11
CA ILE A 811 48.82 5.14 -0.92
C ILE A 811 49.10 5.95 0.35
N ALA A 812 48.07 6.09 1.19
CA ALA A 812 48.17 6.58 2.56
C ALA A 812 47.72 5.48 3.54
N GLN A 813 48.65 5.00 4.38
CA GLN A 813 48.44 3.86 5.27
C GLN A 813 48.41 4.31 6.75
N ASN A 814 47.20 4.40 7.30
CA ASN A 814 46.95 4.80 8.70
C ASN A 814 46.34 3.68 9.56
N GLY A 815 45.80 2.64 8.93
CA GLY A 815 45.09 1.54 9.58
C GLY A 815 45.94 0.27 9.70
N VAL A 816 45.29 -0.88 9.63
CA VAL A 816 45.93 -2.21 9.54
C VAL A 816 45.91 -2.68 8.09
N TRP A 817 47.04 -3.12 7.56
CA TRP A 817 47.15 -3.64 6.20
C TRP A 817 47.75 -5.04 6.22
N SER A 818 46.94 -6.07 6.00
CA SER A 818 47.26 -7.49 6.29
C SER A 818 46.79 -8.46 5.20
N ASN A 819 46.48 -7.96 4.00
CA ASN A 819 46.13 -8.81 2.86
C ASN A 819 47.35 -9.58 2.29
N TYR A 820 47.13 -10.41 1.27
CA TYR A 820 48.17 -11.31 0.76
C TYR A 820 49.12 -10.63 -0.24
N TYR A 821 48.61 -10.11 -1.36
CA TYR A 821 49.45 -9.42 -2.36
C TYR A 821 48.94 -8.02 -2.64
N ASN A 822 49.87 -7.07 -2.78
CA ASN A 822 49.61 -5.74 -3.28
C ASN A 822 50.54 -5.48 -4.46
N TYR A 823 49.95 -5.27 -5.64
CA TYR A 823 50.66 -4.92 -6.86
C TYR A 823 50.48 -3.42 -7.13
N LEU A 824 51.59 -2.69 -7.16
CA LEU A 824 51.61 -1.31 -7.63
C LEU A 824 51.72 -1.36 -9.15
N THR A 825 50.75 -0.76 -9.84
CA THR A 825 50.62 -0.84 -11.30
C THR A 825 50.43 0.54 -11.93
N GLY A 826 50.73 1.61 -11.19
CA GLY A 826 50.59 2.97 -11.67
C GLY A 826 51.67 3.32 -12.68
N THR A 827 51.31 4.10 -13.72
CA THR A 827 52.25 4.55 -14.76
C THR A 827 52.91 5.90 -14.45
N SER A 828 52.46 6.57 -13.40
CA SER A 828 53.06 7.78 -12.83
C SER A 828 53.68 7.45 -11.47
N THR A 829 54.62 8.27 -11.02
CA THR A 829 55.22 8.12 -9.69
C THR A 829 54.15 8.04 -8.61
N GLN A 830 54.14 6.93 -7.87
CA GLN A 830 53.18 6.70 -6.79
C GLN A 830 53.78 7.18 -5.47
N HIS A 831 53.04 8.05 -4.78
CA HIS A 831 53.40 8.57 -3.47
C HIS A 831 52.91 7.62 -2.38
N LEU A 832 53.79 7.32 -1.42
CA LEU A 832 53.53 6.45 -0.28
C LEU A 832 53.70 7.24 1.02
N SER A 833 52.69 7.18 1.88
CA SER A 833 52.74 7.71 3.24
C SER A 833 52.16 6.69 4.22
N ALA A 834 52.70 6.68 5.44
CA ALA A 834 52.33 5.73 6.48
C ALA A 834 52.46 6.37 7.87
N THR A 835 51.44 6.20 8.70
CA THR A 835 51.50 6.44 10.15
C THR A 835 51.58 5.15 10.95
N ASN A 836 51.19 4.02 10.32
CA ASN A 836 51.34 2.66 10.83
C ASN A 836 52.12 1.81 9.82
N PRO A 837 52.86 0.77 10.24
CA PRO A 837 53.57 -0.10 9.31
C PRO A 837 52.62 -0.87 8.41
N PHE A 838 53.10 -1.25 7.22
CA PHE A 838 52.49 -2.29 6.42
C PHE A 838 52.76 -3.65 7.08
N THR A 839 51.72 -4.48 7.17
CA THR A 839 51.74 -5.81 7.83
C THR A 839 51.19 -6.93 6.93
N CYS A 840 51.29 -6.73 5.62
CA CYS A 840 50.74 -7.60 4.59
C CYS A 840 51.78 -8.61 4.12
N TYR A 841 51.40 -9.68 3.42
CA TYR A 841 52.40 -10.69 3.06
C TYR A 841 53.45 -10.17 2.05
N ARG A 842 53.03 -9.46 0.99
CA ARG A 842 53.98 -8.86 0.05
C ARG A 842 53.46 -7.64 -0.72
N ILE A 843 54.35 -6.69 -0.97
CA ILE A 843 54.19 -5.55 -1.88
C ILE A 843 55.14 -5.73 -3.07
N ILE A 844 54.62 -5.58 -4.29
CA ILE A 844 55.36 -5.74 -5.54
C ILE A 844 55.08 -4.53 -6.43
N ASP A 845 56.12 -3.84 -6.88
CA ASP A 845 55.98 -2.86 -7.97
C ASP A 845 56.00 -3.61 -9.31
N ASN A 846 54.90 -3.58 -10.04
CA ASN A 846 54.76 -4.25 -11.34
C ASN A 846 54.98 -3.29 -12.53
N ASP A 847 55.20 -2.00 -12.28
CA ASP A 847 55.58 -1.00 -13.29
C ASP A 847 56.79 -0.19 -12.82
N PRO A 848 58.00 -0.80 -12.81
CA PRO A 848 59.18 -0.16 -12.24
C PRO A 848 59.63 1.12 -12.98
N ALA A 849 59.00 1.47 -14.11
CA ALA A 849 59.29 2.70 -14.84
C ALA A 849 58.63 3.95 -14.23
N SER A 850 57.61 3.80 -13.38
CA SER A 850 56.86 4.91 -12.83
C SER A 850 57.51 5.54 -11.59
N GLY A 851 58.28 4.76 -10.83
CA GLY A 851 58.99 5.19 -9.62
C GLY A 851 58.07 5.37 -8.41
N LEU A 852 58.65 5.43 -7.22
CA LEU A 852 57.96 5.60 -5.94
C LEU A 852 58.53 6.80 -5.17
N GLN A 853 57.69 7.50 -4.41
CA GLN A 853 58.12 8.57 -3.51
C GLN A 853 57.59 8.35 -2.10
N ALA A 854 58.47 8.40 -1.10
CA ALA A 854 58.08 8.39 0.30
C ALA A 854 57.79 9.81 0.80
N ASP A 855 56.58 10.05 1.28
CA ASP A 855 56.14 11.34 1.84
C ASP A 855 56.12 11.34 3.39
N SER A 856 56.46 10.23 4.03
CA SER A 856 56.64 10.06 5.47
C SER A 856 57.61 8.91 5.77
N ASP A 857 57.82 8.60 7.06
CA ASP A 857 58.44 7.34 7.46
C ASP A 857 57.65 6.15 6.89
N LEU A 858 58.38 5.13 6.40
CA LEU A 858 57.79 3.91 5.84
C LEU A 858 58.24 2.70 6.65
N GLY A 859 57.29 1.98 7.23
CA GLY A 859 57.53 0.75 7.99
C GLY A 859 56.95 -0.48 7.30
N PHE A 860 57.74 -1.55 7.25
CA PHE A 860 57.35 -2.87 6.72
C PHE A 860 57.64 -3.92 7.78
N GLU A 861 56.59 -4.52 8.33
CA GLU A 861 56.66 -5.56 9.36
C GLU A 861 56.02 -6.85 8.84
N ASN A 862 56.76 -7.96 8.82
CA ASN A 862 56.35 -9.21 8.18
C ASN A 862 55.83 -9.01 6.73
N THR A 863 56.36 -7.99 6.03
CA THR A 863 55.96 -7.57 4.69
C THR A 863 57.14 -7.60 3.75
N ASP A 864 57.18 -8.60 2.87
CA ASP A 864 58.17 -8.66 1.80
C ASP A 864 57.94 -7.52 0.79
N VAL A 865 59.02 -6.87 0.34
CA VAL A 865 58.96 -5.79 -0.65
C VAL A 865 59.88 -6.09 -1.83
N ASP A 866 59.29 -6.12 -3.03
CA ASP A 866 60.00 -6.24 -4.31
C ASP A 866 59.68 -5.03 -5.18
N LEU A 867 60.64 -4.13 -5.39
CA LEU A 867 60.43 -2.96 -6.25
C LEU A 867 60.74 -3.23 -7.72
N ASN A 868 61.13 -4.45 -8.10
CA ASN A 868 61.42 -4.84 -9.50
C ASN A 868 62.35 -3.88 -10.28
N GLY A 869 63.20 -3.14 -9.56
CA GLY A 869 64.18 -2.19 -10.10
C GLY A 869 63.69 -0.73 -10.12
N ALA A 870 62.52 -0.44 -9.54
CA ALA A 870 62.01 0.91 -9.41
C ALA A 870 62.86 1.76 -8.48
N ASP A 871 62.85 3.07 -8.75
CA ASP A 871 63.46 4.06 -7.89
C ASP A 871 62.49 4.43 -6.76
N LEU A 872 62.94 4.37 -5.50
CA LEU A 872 62.24 4.90 -4.33
C LEU A 872 62.94 6.19 -3.88
N THR A 873 62.28 7.33 -4.10
CA THR A 873 62.78 8.64 -3.66
C THR A 873 62.32 8.94 -2.24
N ILE A 874 63.26 9.23 -1.34
CA ILE A 874 62.97 9.66 0.04
C ILE A 874 63.41 11.12 0.19
N SER A 875 62.46 12.06 0.07
CA SER A 875 62.69 13.50 0.16
C SER A 875 62.43 14.04 1.57
N GLY A 876 63.46 14.07 2.40
CA GLY A 876 63.37 14.51 3.80
C GLY A 876 64.19 13.61 4.71
N ASP A 877 64.09 13.84 6.03
CA ASP A 877 64.76 13.03 7.05
C ASP A 877 63.89 11.80 7.46
N TYR A 878 63.21 11.18 6.48
CA TYR A 878 62.32 10.06 6.75
C TYR A 878 63.08 8.73 6.93
N MET A 879 62.54 7.87 7.79
CA MET A 879 63.08 6.56 8.11
C MET A 879 62.41 5.45 7.30
N LEU A 880 63.22 4.53 6.78
CA LEU A 880 62.80 3.24 6.24
C LEU A 880 63.03 2.15 7.30
N SER A 881 61.95 1.54 7.81
CA SER A 881 61.99 0.51 8.85
C SER A 881 61.57 -0.85 8.30
N ILE A 882 62.40 -1.87 8.50
CA ILE A 882 62.17 -3.23 7.96
C ILE A 882 62.32 -4.27 9.07
N THR A 883 61.20 -4.92 9.44
CA THR A 883 61.14 -5.91 10.53
C THR A 883 60.64 -7.25 10.00
N ASP A 884 61.40 -8.32 10.24
CA ASP A 884 61.09 -9.69 9.79
C ASP A 884 60.70 -9.79 8.30
N SER A 885 61.35 -8.99 7.45
CA SER A 885 60.96 -8.79 6.05
C SER A 885 62.17 -8.69 5.12
N TRP A 886 62.04 -9.10 3.86
CA TRP A 886 63.05 -8.77 2.85
C TRP A 886 62.63 -7.60 1.98
N PHE A 887 63.63 -6.81 1.60
CA PHE A 887 63.45 -5.66 0.71
C PHE A 887 64.46 -5.76 -0.42
N ILE A 888 63.98 -5.89 -1.66
CA ILE A 888 64.84 -6.29 -2.78
C ILE A 888 64.59 -5.50 -4.06
N VAL A 889 65.60 -5.54 -4.93
CA VAL A 889 65.57 -5.03 -6.31
C VAL A 889 65.04 -3.59 -6.35
N ALA A 890 65.76 -2.68 -5.69
CA ALA A 890 65.33 -1.31 -5.45
C ALA A 890 66.49 -0.32 -5.59
N ASN A 891 66.22 0.89 -6.09
CA ASN A 891 67.16 2.00 -6.03
C ASN A 891 66.62 3.10 -5.12
N ILE A 892 67.20 3.28 -3.94
CA ILE A 892 66.73 4.26 -2.96
C ILE A 892 67.54 5.55 -3.11
N MET A 893 66.90 6.57 -3.69
CA MET A 893 67.47 7.90 -3.90
C MET A 893 67.09 8.80 -2.74
N SER A 894 68.07 9.39 -2.06
CA SER A 894 67.82 10.25 -0.91
C SER A 894 68.97 11.22 -0.64
N ASN A 895 68.62 12.40 -0.13
CA ASN A 895 69.60 13.35 0.40
C ASN A 895 70.09 12.94 1.81
N LYS A 896 69.28 12.15 2.54
CA LYS A 896 69.56 11.64 3.89
C LYS A 896 68.56 10.52 4.23
N CYS A 897 68.92 9.27 3.94
CA CYS A 897 68.04 8.12 4.20
C CYS A 897 68.47 7.41 5.49
N GLY A 898 67.60 7.39 6.50
CA GLY A 898 67.80 6.52 7.66
C GLY A 898 67.15 5.15 7.44
N VAL A 899 67.92 4.08 7.59
CA VAL A 899 67.43 2.70 7.49
C VAL A 899 67.58 2.02 8.84
N THR A 900 66.50 1.43 9.36
CA THR A 900 66.54 0.54 10.53
C THR A 900 66.07 -0.87 10.15
N MET A 901 66.73 -1.88 10.71
CA MET A 901 66.40 -3.30 10.47
C MET A 901 66.32 -4.09 11.77
N HIS A 902 65.25 -4.87 11.91
CA HIS A 902 65.01 -5.75 13.05
C HIS A 902 64.74 -7.20 12.61
N GLY A 903 64.81 -8.14 13.54
CA GLY A 903 64.41 -9.53 13.31
C GLY A 903 65.23 -10.21 12.21
N ASP A 904 64.58 -10.97 11.33
CA ASP A 904 65.22 -11.71 10.21
C ASP A 904 65.34 -10.91 8.90
N SER A 905 65.19 -9.57 8.95
CA SER A 905 65.24 -8.71 7.75
C SER A 905 66.56 -8.69 6.97
N TYR A 906 66.51 -8.39 5.66
CA TYR A 906 67.70 -8.17 4.84
C TYR A 906 67.44 -7.36 3.54
N PHE A 907 68.50 -6.76 3.01
CA PHE A 907 68.55 -6.21 1.65
C PHE A 907 69.16 -7.17 0.62
N GLN A 908 68.64 -7.14 -0.61
CA GLN A 908 69.21 -7.85 -1.76
C GLN A 908 69.00 -7.06 -3.06
N ASN A 909 70.07 -6.82 -3.83
CA ASN A 909 70.04 -6.02 -5.06
C ASN A 909 69.48 -4.61 -4.80
N VAL A 910 69.94 -3.97 -3.72
CA VAL A 910 69.47 -2.65 -3.30
C VAL A 910 70.60 -1.63 -3.42
N SER A 911 70.35 -0.54 -4.12
CA SER A 911 71.21 0.64 -4.09
C SER A 911 70.66 1.69 -3.11
N LEU A 912 71.52 2.32 -2.30
CA LEU A 912 71.14 3.36 -1.33
C LEU A 912 72.01 4.60 -1.49
N GLU A 913 71.42 5.79 -1.58
CA GLU A 913 72.15 7.06 -1.58
C GLU A 913 72.13 7.75 -0.21
N ASN A 914 73.28 8.26 0.26
CA ASN A 914 73.43 9.02 1.51
C ASN A 914 72.82 8.31 2.74
N ALA A 915 73.15 7.03 2.92
CA ALA A 915 72.51 6.14 3.88
C ALA A 915 73.09 6.25 5.30
N SER A 916 72.21 6.35 6.30
CA SER A 916 72.52 6.14 7.72
C SER A 916 71.89 4.83 8.20
N LEU A 917 72.71 3.90 8.67
CA LEU A 917 72.31 2.53 9.00
C LEU A 917 72.20 2.34 10.52
N TYR A 918 70.98 2.11 11.00
CA TYR A 918 70.61 1.94 12.40
C TYR A 918 70.22 0.49 12.71
N ASP A 919 70.36 0.10 13.97
CA ASP A 919 70.22 -1.27 14.48
C ASP A 919 71.02 -2.29 13.64
N TRP A 920 70.40 -3.39 13.21
CA TRP A 920 71.12 -4.52 12.64
C TRP A 920 70.85 -4.69 11.14
N VAL A 921 71.44 -3.80 10.34
CA VAL A 921 71.34 -3.85 8.88
C VAL A 921 72.09 -5.04 8.31
N LYS A 922 71.33 -5.92 7.64
CA LYS A 922 71.82 -7.15 7.03
C LYS A 922 71.75 -7.09 5.51
N VAL A 923 72.85 -7.46 4.85
CA VAL A 923 72.98 -7.47 3.38
C VAL A 923 73.17 -8.89 2.86
N ARG A 924 72.49 -9.25 1.77
CA ARG A 924 72.53 -10.60 1.19
C ARG A 924 73.36 -10.70 -0.10
N SER A 925 73.07 -9.89 -1.11
CA SER A 925 73.86 -9.83 -2.35
C SER A 925 73.53 -8.57 -3.15
N GLY A 926 74.47 -8.06 -3.95
CA GLY A 926 74.20 -7.03 -4.95
C GLY A 926 73.85 -5.66 -4.37
N CYS A 927 74.28 -5.34 -3.14
CA CYS A 927 74.00 -4.05 -2.51
C CYS A 927 75.10 -3.03 -2.78
N SER A 928 74.72 -1.78 -3.05
CA SER A 928 75.66 -0.66 -3.25
C SER A 928 75.19 0.61 -2.56
N PHE A 929 76.04 1.28 -1.79
CA PHE A 929 75.71 2.51 -1.08
C PHE A 929 76.54 3.66 -1.65
N SER A 930 75.91 4.69 -2.22
CA SER A 930 76.57 5.84 -2.85
C SER A 930 76.47 7.10 -1.99
N GLY A 931 77.39 8.05 -2.19
CA GLY A 931 77.45 9.26 -1.37
C GLY A 931 78.04 8.99 0.03
N LYS A 932 77.57 9.69 1.06
CA LYS A 932 78.04 9.48 2.44
C LYS A 932 77.27 8.36 3.13
N THR A 933 77.95 7.25 3.41
CA THR A 933 77.40 6.14 4.21
C THR A 933 77.82 6.27 5.67
N VAL A 934 76.87 6.19 6.60
CA VAL A 934 77.14 6.20 8.05
C VAL A 934 76.60 4.92 8.67
N VAL A 935 77.48 4.09 9.23
CA VAL A 935 77.10 2.92 10.03
C VAL A 935 77.00 3.35 11.49
N VAL A 936 75.78 3.49 11.99
CA VAL A 936 75.52 3.93 13.37
C VAL A 936 75.62 2.75 14.34
N ASP A 937 75.00 1.61 14.01
CA ASP A 937 74.92 0.44 14.92
C ASP A 937 75.61 -0.81 14.38
N THR A 938 75.01 -1.58 13.46
CA THR A 938 75.62 -2.80 12.93
C THR A 938 75.36 -3.01 11.44
N LEU A 939 76.43 -3.18 10.67
CA LEU A 939 76.41 -3.68 9.29
C LEU A 939 77.02 -5.09 9.26
N SER A 940 76.26 -6.06 8.74
CA SER A 940 76.69 -7.47 8.71
C SER A 940 76.09 -8.24 7.53
N PRO A 941 76.63 -9.41 7.17
CA PRO A 941 76.06 -10.25 6.13
C PRO A 941 74.84 -11.03 6.64
N TYR A 942 73.86 -11.28 5.78
CA TYR A 942 72.75 -12.18 6.10
C TYR A 942 73.25 -13.62 6.33
N PRO A 943 72.70 -14.41 7.28
CA PRO A 943 73.32 -15.66 7.78
C PRO A 943 73.39 -16.89 6.83
N ASN A 944 73.62 -16.73 5.53
CA ASN A 944 73.80 -17.86 4.60
C ASN A 944 74.69 -17.58 3.37
N ILE A 945 75.23 -16.37 3.25
CA ILE A 945 75.92 -15.92 2.04
C ILE A 945 77.05 -14.97 2.39
N ASN A 946 78.05 -14.90 1.50
CA ASN A 946 79.20 -14.01 1.61
C ASN A 946 79.01 -12.79 0.68
N PRO A 947 78.35 -11.70 1.12
CA PRO A 947 78.09 -10.53 0.27
C PRO A 947 79.33 -9.65 0.10
N THR A 948 79.39 -9.01 -1.07
CA THR A 948 80.16 -7.77 -1.26
C THR A 948 79.20 -6.59 -1.25
N VAL A 949 79.49 -5.58 -0.44
CA VAL A 949 78.84 -4.27 -0.50
C VAL A 949 79.79 -3.27 -1.16
N VAL A 950 79.30 -2.59 -2.19
CA VAL A 950 80.04 -1.52 -2.87
C VAL A 950 79.66 -0.20 -2.22
N ILE A 951 80.62 0.50 -1.63
CA ILE A 951 80.48 1.86 -1.12
C ILE A 951 81.05 2.80 -2.18
N ASP A 952 80.17 3.46 -2.94
CA ASP A 952 80.55 4.45 -3.94
C ASP A 952 80.52 5.87 -3.34
N GLY A 953 81.50 6.14 -2.46
CA GLY A 953 81.62 7.38 -1.70
C GLY A 953 82.29 7.17 -0.35
N ASP A 954 82.07 8.11 0.55
CA ASP A 954 82.67 8.10 1.88
C ASP A 954 81.90 7.17 2.84
N ILE A 955 82.61 6.49 3.74
CA ILE A 955 81.99 5.69 4.81
C ILE A 955 82.50 6.11 6.19
N THR A 956 81.57 6.33 7.11
CA THR A 956 81.83 6.57 8.54
C THR A 956 81.29 5.39 9.35
N ASN A 957 82.13 4.74 10.14
CA ASN A 957 81.72 3.68 11.07
C ASN A 957 81.73 4.20 12.51
N ASN A 958 80.56 4.40 13.10
CA ASN A 958 80.38 4.71 14.51
C ASN A 958 79.95 3.49 15.35
N GLY A 959 79.52 2.40 14.68
CA GLY A 959 79.04 1.18 15.32
C GLY A 959 79.95 -0.01 15.05
N VAL A 960 79.37 -1.05 14.44
CA VAL A 960 80.01 -2.35 14.22
C VAL A 960 79.86 -2.80 12.78
N ILE A 961 80.97 -2.85 12.05
CA ILE A 961 81.08 -3.54 10.77
C ILE A 961 81.72 -4.90 11.03
N LYS A 962 80.97 -6.00 10.87
CA LYS A 962 81.45 -7.34 11.23
C LYS A 962 81.06 -8.41 10.25
N ASN A 963 81.85 -9.49 10.26
CA ASN A 963 81.39 -10.79 9.76
C ASN A 963 80.29 -11.35 10.67
N HIS A 964 79.54 -12.31 10.15
CA HIS A 964 78.74 -13.21 10.97
C HIS A 964 79.39 -14.60 10.95
N ILE A 965 78.59 -15.67 10.84
CA ILE A 965 79.05 -17.00 10.39
C ILE A 965 79.64 -16.94 8.97
N TYR A 966 79.18 -15.97 8.18
CA TYR A 966 79.59 -15.73 6.79
C TYR A 966 80.38 -14.42 6.68
N ASN A 967 81.13 -14.32 5.60
CA ASN A 967 82.11 -13.27 5.37
C ASN A 967 81.48 -12.04 4.71
N LEU A 968 81.78 -10.84 5.23
CA LEU A 968 81.42 -9.56 4.62
C LEU A 968 82.61 -8.94 3.89
N TYR A 969 82.44 -8.65 2.60
CA TYR A 969 83.42 -7.96 1.77
C TYR A 969 82.95 -6.53 1.50
N LEU A 970 83.86 -5.56 1.61
CA LEU A 970 83.59 -4.15 1.31
C LEU A 970 84.51 -3.67 0.19
N GLN A 971 83.97 -2.85 -0.71
CA GLN A 971 84.73 -2.08 -1.71
C GLN A 971 84.40 -0.60 -1.51
N VAL A 972 85.39 0.27 -1.34
CA VAL A 972 85.17 1.67 -0.95
C VAL A 972 85.91 2.62 -1.90
N SER A 973 85.16 3.48 -2.58
CA SER A 973 85.70 4.45 -3.53
C SER A 973 86.02 5.82 -2.92
N GLY A 974 85.48 6.17 -1.74
CA GLY A 974 85.75 7.43 -1.04
C GLY A 974 86.58 7.27 0.24
N ASN A 975 86.53 8.27 1.10
CA ASN A 975 87.26 8.31 2.37
C ASN A 975 86.60 7.40 3.42
N MET A 976 87.40 6.90 4.36
CA MET A 976 86.93 6.09 5.47
C MET A 976 87.20 6.80 6.79
N ILE A 977 86.19 6.84 7.66
CA ILE A 977 86.31 7.30 9.04
C ILE A 977 85.89 6.13 9.93
N ASN A 978 86.75 5.71 10.86
CA ASN A 978 86.45 4.63 11.80
C ASN A 978 86.50 5.12 13.26
N ASN A 979 85.36 5.04 13.94
CA ASN A 979 85.19 5.29 15.38
C ASN A 979 84.59 4.07 16.11
N GLY A 980 84.45 2.93 15.42
CA GLY A 980 83.79 1.75 15.94
C GLY A 980 84.55 0.46 15.63
N LEU A 981 83.90 -0.68 15.88
CA LEU A 981 84.48 -1.99 15.63
C LEU A 981 84.39 -2.35 14.15
N TRP A 982 85.53 -2.54 13.48
CA TRP A 982 85.59 -2.93 12.07
C TRP A 982 86.36 -4.25 11.90
N THR A 983 85.64 -5.37 11.72
CA THR A 983 86.16 -6.75 11.77
C THR A 983 85.67 -7.63 10.62
N ASN A 984 85.24 -7.04 9.50
CA ASN A 984 84.87 -7.78 8.31
C ASN A 984 86.08 -8.52 7.70
N VAL A 985 85.85 -9.48 6.80
CA VAL A 985 86.94 -10.30 6.26
C VAL A 985 87.89 -9.51 5.36
N SER A 986 87.38 -8.54 4.62
CA SER A 986 88.14 -7.84 3.58
C SER A 986 87.49 -6.52 3.19
N THR A 987 88.24 -5.42 3.25
CA THR A 987 87.87 -4.09 2.76
C THR A 987 88.88 -3.65 1.70
N ILE A 988 88.41 -3.30 0.50
CA ILE A 988 89.26 -2.88 -0.62
C ILE A 988 89.01 -1.40 -0.90
N LEU A 989 90.06 -0.58 -0.90
CA LEU A 989 90.00 0.81 -1.36
C LEU A 989 90.27 0.85 -2.87
N ASN A 990 89.31 1.36 -3.64
CA ASN A 990 89.34 1.36 -5.11
C ASN A 990 88.88 2.69 -5.73
N GLY A 991 88.98 3.81 -5.01
CA GLY A 991 88.63 5.15 -5.49
C GLY A 991 89.64 5.74 -6.46
N THR A 992 89.23 6.53 -7.45
CA THR A 992 90.20 7.21 -8.35
C THR A 992 90.84 8.49 -7.77
N PRO A 993 90.17 9.30 -6.93
CA PRO A 993 90.80 10.41 -6.22
C PRO A 993 91.67 9.91 -5.07
N ASP A 994 92.51 10.78 -4.52
CA ASP A 994 93.20 10.50 -3.25
C ASP A 994 92.17 10.16 -2.16
N GLN A 995 92.45 9.13 -1.36
CA GLN A 995 91.56 8.64 -0.32
C GLN A 995 92.23 8.77 1.05
N SER A 996 91.48 9.05 2.11
CA SER A 996 91.97 8.98 3.48
C SER A 996 91.29 7.89 4.31
N ILE A 997 92.04 7.37 5.29
CA ILE A 997 91.53 6.53 6.37
C ILE A 997 91.79 7.28 7.66
N TYR A 998 90.74 7.81 8.28
CA TYR A 998 90.80 8.53 9.54
C TYR A 998 90.40 7.60 10.70
N LEU A 999 91.35 7.27 11.57
CA LEU A 999 91.12 6.46 12.77
C LEU A 999 90.80 7.39 13.95
N LEU A 1000 89.55 7.39 14.41
CA LEU A 1000 89.09 8.17 15.56
C LEU A 1000 89.32 7.38 16.84
N ASN A 1001 89.74 8.08 17.91
CA ASN A 1001 89.88 7.51 19.25
C ASN A 1001 90.76 6.24 19.30
N GLY A 1002 91.72 6.11 18.38
CA GLY A 1002 92.58 4.93 18.25
C GLY A 1002 91.87 3.65 17.80
N GLN A 1003 90.66 3.73 17.25
CA GLN A 1003 89.92 2.57 16.76
C GLN A 1003 90.52 2.06 15.45
N GLU A 1004 91.25 0.96 15.56
CA GLU A 1004 91.88 0.28 14.43
C GLU A 1004 90.85 -0.41 13.53
N ILE A 1005 91.19 -0.55 12.24
CA ILE A 1005 90.44 -1.44 11.34
C ILE A 1005 91.10 -2.82 11.42
N ALA A 1006 90.49 -3.71 12.22
CA ALA A 1006 91.01 -5.06 12.48
C ALA A 1006 90.72 -6.06 11.34
N GLY A 1007 89.74 -5.78 10.49
CA GLY A 1007 89.52 -6.52 9.24
C GLY A 1007 90.66 -6.34 8.24
N GLN A 1008 90.85 -7.29 7.32
CA GLN A 1008 91.92 -7.19 6.33
C GLN A 1008 91.64 -6.04 5.35
N VAL A 1009 92.60 -5.12 5.16
CA VAL A 1009 92.47 -3.97 4.26
C VAL A 1009 93.40 -4.11 3.05
N PHE A 1010 92.89 -3.77 1.87
CA PHE A 1010 93.63 -3.79 0.62
C PHE A 1010 93.60 -2.42 -0.05
N PHE A 1011 94.75 -1.93 -0.48
CA PHE A 1011 94.86 -0.74 -1.32
C PHE A 1011 95.03 -1.18 -2.78
N ASP A 1012 94.14 -0.76 -3.67
CA ASP A 1012 94.23 -1.04 -5.11
C ASP A 1012 94.86 0.13 -5.87
N ALA A 1013 95.90 -0.12 -6.66
CA ALA A 1013 96.59 0.87 -7.48
C ALA A 1013 95.80 1.31 -8.74
N LEU A 1014 94.63 0.71 -9.00
CA LEU A 1014 93.71 0.99 -10.11
C LEU A 1014 94.26 0.81 -11.52
N GLY A 1015 95.12 -0.20 -11.72
CA GLY A 1015 95.37 -0.72 -13.05
C GLY A 1015 96.36 0.07 -13.92
N GLY A 1016 97.27 0.84 -13.32
CA GLY A 1016 98.28 1.64 -14.03
C GLY A 1016 99.40 0.87 -14.78
N GLY A 1017 99.25 -0.44 -15.02
CA GLY A 1017 100.23 -1.29 -15.74
C GLY A 1017 101.52 -1.60 -14.96
N SER A 1018 102.05 -2.81 -15.13
CA SER A 1018 103.31 -3.26 -14.51
C SER A 1018 104.54 -2.45 -14.99
N PRO A 1019 105.61 -2.28 -14.17
CA PRO A 1019 105.77 -2.78 -12.80
C PRO A 1019 105.01 -1.95 -11.77
N TYR A 1020 104.62 -2.57 -10.67
CA TYR A 1020 104.03 -1.92 -9.51
C TYR A 1020 105.08 -1.85 -8.39
N GLN A 1021 105.13 -0.75 -7.65
CA GLN A 1021 105.93 -0.60 -6.44
C GLN A 1021 105.25 0.37 -5.47
N TRP A 1022 104.83 -0.12 -4.31
CA TRP A 1022 104.26 0.71 -3.25
C TRP A 1022 105.33 1.47 -2.47
N TYR A 1023 104.98 2.68 -2.07
CA TYR A 1023 105.77 3.62 -1.28
C TYR A 1023 104.97 4.04 -0.05
N TYR A 1024 105.69 4.31 1.04
CA TYR A 1024 105.18 4.91 2.27
C TYR A 1024 106.10 6.08 2.64
N GLU A 1025 105.53 7.27 2.87
CA GLU A 1025 106.27 8.50 3.23
C GLU A 1025 107.45 8.81 2.28
N GLY A 1026 107.23 8.58 0.98
CA GLY A 1026 108.23 8.80 -0.07
C GLY A 1026 109.33 7.73 -0.20
N GLY A 1027 109.37 6.72 0.67
CA GLY A 1027 110.28 5.58 0.62
C GLY A 1027 109.64 4.31 0.04
N ILE A 1028 110.45 3.38 -0.50
CA ILE A 1028 109.95 2.05 -0.94
C ILE A 1028 109.40 1.31 0.27
N LEU A 1029 108.16 0.81 0.18
CA LEU A 1029 107.55 -0.01 1.22
C LEU A 1029 108.07 -1.45 1.13
N ASP A 1030 108.68 -1.94 2.21
CA ASP A 1030 109.23 -3.30 2.37
C ASP A 1030 109.18 -3.66 3.87
N ASP A 1031 108.01 -4.08 4.36
CA ASP A 1031 107.78 -4.44 5.76
C ASP A 1031 106.88 -5.68 5.87
N VAL A 1032 107.05 -6.48 6.93
CA VAL A 1032 106.31 -7.73 7.17
C VAL A 1032 104.83 -7.49 7.45
N ASP A 1033 104.47 -6.27 7.84
CA ASP A 1033 103.10 -5.83 8.09
C ASP A 1033 102.27 -5.74 6.81
N PHE A 1034 102.91 -5.81 5.63
CA PHE A 1034 102.27 -5.75 4.32
C PHE A 1034 102.58 -6.99 3.47
N SER A 1035 101.80 -7.17 2.40
CA SER A 1035 102.15 -8.06 1.30
C SER A 1035 101.61 -7.53 -0.02
N GLY A 1036 102.32 -7.78 -1.13
CA GLY A 1036 101.90 -7.29 -2.44
C GLY A 1036 102.46 -5.91 -2.79
N GLU A 1037 103.55 -5.51 -2.15
CA GLU A 1037 104.30 -4.27 -2.34
C GLU A 1037 104.74 -4.06 -3.79
N THR A 1038 104.90 -5.14 -4.57
CA THR A 1038 105.21 -5.09 -6.01
C THR A 1038 104.05 -5.51 -6.92
N ASN A 1039 102.82 -5.55 -6.39
CA ASN A 1039 101.60 -5.96 -7.11
C ASN A 1039 100.62 -4.79 -7.25
N ASN A 1040 99.57 -4.98 -8.05
CA ASN A 1040 98.50 -4.00 -8.21
C ASN A 1040 97.71 -3.74 -6.91
N SER A 1041 97.77 -4.65 -5.93
CA SER A 1041 97.10 -4.48 -4.65
C SER A 1041 98.04 -4.76 -3.49
N LEU A 1042 98.08 -3.85 -2.54
CA LEU A 1042 98.81 -3.95 -1.28
C LEU A 1042 97.85 -4.43 -0.19
N ALA A 1043 98.15 -5.57 0.44
CA ALA A 1043 97.35 -6.17 1.49
C ALA A 1043 97.98 -5.91 2.86
N TRP A 1044 97.26 -5.27 3.76
CA TRP A 1044 97.65 -5.12 5.16
C TRP A 1044 97.52 -6.48 5.87
N GLN A 1045 98.60 -6.95 6.49
CA GLN A 1045 98.63 -8.21 7.26
C GLN A 1045 98.36 -7.98 8.76
N VAL A 1046 98.39 -6.73 9.18
CA VAL A 1046 98.05 -6.25 10.54
C VAL A 1046 96.86 -5.29 10.46
N PRO A 1047 96.17 -5.00 11.58
CA PRO A 1047 95.14 -3.96 11.62
C PRO A 1047 95.67 -2.62 11.11
N VAL A 1048 94.84 -1.87 10.36
CA VAL A 1048 95.16 -0.47 10.05
C VAL A 1048 95.10 0.31 11.35
N SER A 1049 96.25 0.81 11.79
CA SER A 1049 96.46 1.31 13.15
C SER A 1049 97.32 2.57 13.15
N PRO A 1050 97.35 3.31 14.28
CA PRO A 1050 98.15 4.53 14.42
C PRO A 1050 99.66 4.37 14.17
N THR A 1051 100.19 3.14 14.17
CA THR A 1051 101.61 2.88 13.90
C THR A 1051 102.03 3.19 12.47
N TRP A 1052 101.06 3.23 11.55
CA TRP A 1052 101.28 3.41 10.11
C TRP A 1052 100.60 4.69 9.60
N TYR A 1053 100.51 5.74 10.41
CA TYR A 1053 100.08 7.05 9.93
C TYR A 1053 101.05 7.59 8.87
N GLY A 1054 100.51 8.10 7.76
CA GLY A 1054 101.26 8.66 6.65
C GLY A 1054 100.70 8.32 5.28
N ASP A 1055 101.40 8.80 4.25
CA ASP A 1055 101.00 8.68 2.85
C ASP A 1055 101.49 7.39 2.19
N PHE A 1056 100.57 6.65 1.59
CA PHE A 1056 100.83 5.47 0.76
C PHE A 1056 100.51 5.77 -0.71
N TYR A 1057 101.39 5.38 -1.63
CA TYR A 1057 101.09 5.43 -3.06
C TYR A 1057 101.86 4.36 -3.83
N CYS A 1058 101.32 3.88 -4.94
CA CYS A 1058 102.01 2.96 -5.84
C CYS A 1058 102.60 3.70 -7.05
N GLN A 1059 103.87 3.45 -7.39
CA GLN A 1059 104.43 3.79 -8.70
C GLN A 1059 104.14 2.66 -9.68
N THR A 1060 103.51 3.01 -10.81
CA THR A 1060 103.16 2.07 -11.87
C THR A 1060 103.89 2.39 -13.17
N GLY A 1061 103.75 1.52 -14.19
CA GLY A 1061 104.23 1.81 -15.55
C GLY A 1061 103.60 3.04 -16.21
N ALA A 1062 102.49 3.56 -15.67
CA ALA A 1062 101.79 4.75 -16.13
C ALA A 1062 102.05 6.00 -15.27
N GLY A 1063 102.79 5.89 -14.16
CA GLY A 1063 103.08 6.98 -13.23
C GLY A 1063 102.64 6.68 -11.80
N GLN A 1064 102.67 7.70 -10.95
CA GLN A 1064 102.19 7.60 -9.57
C GLN A 1064 100.67 7.40 -9.57
N SER A 1065 100.20 6.36 -8.86
CA SER A 1065 98.79 6.19 -8.51
C SER A 1065 98.36 7.22 -7.46
N ARG A 1066 97.07 7.26 -7.13
CA ARG A 1066 96.55 8.12 -6.04
C ARG A 1066 97.29 7.93 -4.72
N THR A 1067 97.27 8.95 -3.90
CA THR A 1067 97.72 8.89 -2.51
C THR A 1067 96.59 8.34 -1.64
N ILE A 1068 96.93 7.40 -0.77
CA ILE A 1068 96.06 6.91 0.31
C ILE A 1068 96.72 7.31 1.62
N THR A 1069 96.09 8.22 2.36
CA THR A 1069 96.63 8.74 3.62
C THR A 1069 95.97 8.02 4.79
N VAL A 1070 96.75 7.43 5.68
CA VAL A 1070 96.25 6.93 6.96
C VAL A 1070 96.57 7.97 8.02
N GLU A 1071 95.55 8.44 8.72
CA GLU A 1071 95.66 9.52 9.68
C GLU A 1071 94.70 9.27 10.85
N GLY A 1072 94.81 10.08 11.90
CA GLY A 1072 93.89 9.98 13.02
C GLY A 1072 94.06 11.10 14.03
N GLY A 1073 93.21 11.06 15.04
CA GLY A 1073 93.11 12.13 16.02
C GLY A 1073 91.69 12.27 16.53
N LEU A 1074 91.34 13.49 16.91
CA LEU A 1074 90.02 13.85 17.42
C LEU A 1074 89.35 14.83 16.47
N ILE A 1075 88.03 14.77 16.38
CA ILE A 1075 87.21 15.74 15.65
C ILE A 1075 86.28 16.39 16.66
N PHE A 1076 86.19 17.71 16.69
CA PHE A 1076 85.33 18.48 17.57
C PHE A 1076 84.26 19.23 16.80
N ASP A 1077 83.09 19.42 17.42
CA ASP A 1077 82.03 20.35 16.98
C ASP A 1077 81.74 21.30 18.15
N LEU A 1078 82.09 22.58 18.00
CA LEU A 1078 82.12 23.53 19.11
C LEU A 1078 81.21 24.72 18.84
N ALA A 1079 80.50 25.20 19.87
CA ALA A 1079 79.65 26.39 19.77
C ALA A 1079 79.77 27.30 20.99
N VAL A 1080 79.69 28.62 20.74
CA VAL A 1080 79.71 29.67 21.76
C VAL A 1080 78.94 30.90 21.27
N MET A 1081 78.28 31.62 22.18
CA MET A 1081 77.63 32.90 21.88
C MET A 1081 78.35 34.05 22.60
N LEU A 1082 78.30 35.25 22.02
CA LEU A 1082 78.90 36.45 22.57
C LEU A 1082 77.83 37.46 23.01
N GLU A 1083 78.01 38.05 24.20
CA GLU A 1083 77.21 39.21 24.61
C GLU A 1083 77.47 40.43 23.72
N GLY A 1084 76.44 41.08 23.20
CA GLY A 1084 76.58 42.29 22.38
C GLY A 1084 76.21 42.08 20.92
N PRO A 1085 76.83 41.16 20.16
CA PRO A 1085 76.34 40.84 18.83
C PRO A 1085 75.06 39.99 18.88
N PHE A 1086 74.75 39.29 19.98
CA PHE A 1086 73.51 38.52 20.13
C PHE A 1086 72.26 39.37 19.94
N ASN A 1087 71.35 38.93 19.07
CA ASN A 1087 70.18 39.69 18.62
C ASN A 1087 68.82 39.08 19.03
N GLY A 1088 68.84 38.07 19.91
CA GLY A 1088 67.66 37.38 20.44
C GLY A 1088 67.45 35.97 19.87
N THR A 1089 68.07 35.67 18.73
CA THR A 1089 68.13 34.33 18.11
C THR A 1089 69.55 33.97 17.69
N ASP A 1090 70.24 34.85 16.96
CA ASP A 1090 71.59 34.64 16.43
C ASP A 1090 72.51 35.81 16.86
N MET A 1091 73.68 35.95 16.21
CA MET A 1091 74.60 37.08 16.34
C MET A 1091 74.67 37.94 15.08
N ASN A 1092 74.80 39.26 15.26
CA ASN A 1092 74.95 40.21 14.16
C ASN A 1092 76.37 40.17 13.57
N THR A 1093 76.49 40.00 12.25
CA THR A 1093 77.77 40.05 11.50
C THR A 1093 78.17 41.46 11.08
N THR A 1094 77.76 42.48 11.85
CA THR A 1094 77.96 43.90 11.48
C THR A 1094 79.42 44.27 11.26
N LEU A 1095 80.35 43.68 12.02
CA LEU A 1095 81.80 43.90 11.84
C LEU A 1095 82.30 43.39 10.50
N ASN A 1096 81.80 42.22 10.07
CA ASN A 1096 82.15 41.60 8.80
C ASN A 1096 81.61 42.41 7.62
N ASN A 1097 80.32 42.79 7.66
CA ASN A 1097 79.70 43.65 6.67
C ASN A 1097 80.38 45.03 6.55
N GLY A 1098 80.99 45.51 7.63
CA GLY A 1098 81.80 46.73 7.66
C GLY A 1098 83.26 46.56 7.20
N GLY A 1099 83.71 45.33 6.92
CA GLY A 1099 85.11 45.01 6.58
C GLY A 1099 86.09 45.24 7.74
N LEU A 1100 85.62 45.11 8.99
CA LEU A 1100 86.38 45.44 10.20
C LEU A 1100 87.04 44.23 10.88
N ILE A 1101 86.79 43.02 10.38
CA ILE A 1101 87.44 41.79 10.86
C ILE A 1101 88.79 41.63 10.12
N PRO A 1102 89.93 41.48 10.82
CA PRO A 1102 91.22 41.27 10.19
C PRO A 1102 91.27 39.99 9.34
N LEU A 1103 91.99 40.01 8.20
CA LEU A 1103 92.20 38.82 7.35
C LEU A 1103 93.23 37.83 7.92
N ALA A 1104 93.99 38.24 8.93
CA ALA A 1104 94.93 37.40 9.68
C ALA A 1104 94.46 37.28 11.13
N GLN A 1105 94.65 36.12 11.75
CA GLN A 1105 94.23 35.90 13.13
C GLN A 1105 94.87 36.93 14.10
N PRO A 1106 94.11 37.52 15.03
CA PRO A 1106 94.58 38.65 15.84
C PRO A 1106 95.21 38.28 17.20
N TYR A 1107 95.34 36.99 17.51
CA TYR A 1107 95.82 36.44 18.79
C TYR A 1107 97.36 36.29 18.86
N ASN A 1108 98.10 36.68 17.82
CA ASN A 1108 99.58 36.66 17.81
C ASN A 1108 100.26 37.77 18.63
N THR A 1109 99.48 38.58 19.35
CA THR A 1109 99.97 39.63 20.25
C THR A 1109 99.58 39.32 21.70
N ALA A 1110 100.16 40.04 22.66
CA ALA A 1110 99.81 39.89 24.07
C ALA A 1110 98.30 40.18 24.29
N PRO A 1111 97.62 39.45 25.21
CA PRO A 1111 98.18 38.49 26.17
C PRO A 1111 98.37 37.06 25.66
N TRP A 1112 97.70 36.64 24.58
CA TRP A 1112 97.72 35.23 24.13
C TRP A 1112 99.03 34.81 23.46
N ASN A 1113 99.66 35.69 22.69
CA ASN A 1113 100.91 35.43 21.96
C ASN A 1113 100.86 34.12 21.13
N TYR A 1114 99.71 33.80 20.55
CA TYR A 1114 99.50 32.58 19.77
C TYR A 1114 100.34 32.61 18.48
N SER A 1115 101.21 31.62 18.29
CA SER A 1115 102.18 31.59 17.20
C SER A 1115 101.62 31.16 15.84
N GLY A 1116 100.33 30.82 15.76
CA GLY A 1116 99.69 30.40 14.52
C GLY A 1116 99.72 31.48 13.43
N THR A 1117 99.72 31.05 12.18
CA THR A 1117 99.85 31.91 10.99
C THR A 1117 98.59 31.90 10.12
N GLU A 1118 97.43 31.57 10.69
CA GLU A 1118 96.15 31.46 10.00
C GLU A 1118 95.80 32.80 9.32
N THR A 1119 95.56 32.73 8.00
CA THR A 1119 95.16 33.87 7.17
C THR A 1119 94.16 33.41 6.12
N VAL A 1120 93.21 34.28 5.76
CA VAL A 1120 92.26 34.05 4.67
C VAL A 1120 92.31 35.16 3.63
N ALA A 1121 91.92 34.85 2.40
CA ALA A 1121 91.77 35.86 1.36
C ALA A 1121 90.55 36.76 1.58
N THR A 1122 89.48 36.22 2.15
CA THR A 1122 88.20 36.89 2.43
C THR A 1122 87.55 36.25 3.67
N ILE A 1123 86.88 37.04 4.51
CA ILE A 1123 86.07 36.52 5.62
C ILE A 1123 84.71 36.04 5.07
N PRO A 1124 84.24 34.81 5.39
CA PRO A 1124 82.90 34.34 5.00
C PRO A 1124 81.78 35.20 5.58
N THR A 1125 80.67 35.41 4.86
CA THR A 1125 79.66 36.45 5.17
C THR A 1125 78.91 36.28 6.49
N ASP A 1126 78.84 35.06 7.00
CA ASP A 1126 78.15 34.66 8.22
C ASP A 1126 79.05 34.69 9.46
N VAL A 1127 80.34 35.02 9.32
CA VAL A 1127 81.29 35.14 10.44
C VAL A 1127 81.05 36.43 11.24
N VAL A 1128 81.05 36.29 12.56
CA VAL A 1128 80.91 37.36 13.56
C VAL A 1128 82.26 37.96 13.93
N ASP A 1129 83.25 37.12 14.28
CA ASP A 1129 84.65 37.50 14.54
C ASP A 1129 85.55 36.24 14.62
N TRP A 1130 86.85 36.45 14.84
CA TRP A 1130 87.80 35.39 15.19
C TRP A 1130 87.67 34.97 16.66
N VAL A 1131 87.83 33.68 16.92
CA VAL A 1131 87.99 33.10 18.27
C VAL A 1131 89.27 32.26 18.34
N LEU A 1132 89.86 32.17 19.53
CA LEU A 1132 90.98 31.28 19.80
C LEU A 1132 90.49 30.12 20.66
N VAL A 1133 90.66 28.90 20.18
CA VAL A 1133 90.27 27.68 20.91
C VAL A 1133 91.53 26.99 21.41
N GLU A 1134 91.54 26.66 22.69
CA GLU A 1134 92.63 25.96 23.37
C GLU A 1134 92.10 24.68 24.02
N PHE A 1135 92.78 23.56 23.79
CA PHE A 1135 92.43 22.26 24.34
C PHE A 1135 93.40 21.90 25.46
N ARG A 1136 92.85 21.64 26.65
CA ARG A 1136 93.61 21.39 27.88
C ARG A 1136 93.32 20.01 28.44
N GLU A 1137 94.37 19.29 28.83
CA GLU A 1137 94.27 17.94 29.38
C GLU A 1137 94.73 17.92 30.84
N THR A 1138 93.90 17.42 31.76
CA THR A 1138 94.26 17.34 33.19
C THR A 1138 93.61 16.15 33.87
N SER A 1139 94.27 15.50 34.83
CA SER A 1139 93.68 14.39 35.61
C SER A 1139 92.60 14.84 36.61
N GLY A 1140 92.43 16.16 36.81
CA GLY A 1140 91.44 16.73 37.73
C GLY A 1140 90.19 17.32 37.05
N GLY A 1141 89.47 18.16 37.81
CA GLY A 1141 88.34 18.95 37.31
C GLY A 1141 88.79 20.19 36.52
N ALA A 1142 87.86 20.95 35.94
CA ALA A 1142 88.15 22.17 35.16
C ALA A 1142 89.09 23.16 35.88
N GLY A 1143 89.01 23.27 37.22
CA GLY A 1143 89.91 24.13 38.01
C GLY A 1143 91.40 23.77 37.97
N THR A 1144 91.78 22.57 37.54
CA THR A 1144 93.18 22.16 37.35
C THR A 1144 93.63 22.17 35.88
N ALA A 1145 92.73 22.46 34.93
CA ALA A 1145 93.04 22.64 33.52
C ALA A 1145 93.61 24.05 33.28
N THR A 1146 94.85 24.27 33.74
CA THR A 1146 95.56 25.56 33.61
C THR A 1146 96.18 25.73 32.20
N SER A 1147 96.64 26.93 31.84
CA SER A 1147 97.31 27.16 30.54
C SER A 1147 98.55 26.29 30.31
N GLY A 1148 99.23 25.87 31.38
CA GLY A 1148 100.36 24.93 31.28
C GLY A 1148 99.97 23.49 30.92
N THR A 1149 98.67 23.17 30.89
CA THR A 1149 98.14 21.86 30.49
C THR A 1149 97.49 21.89 29.10
N ALA A 1150 97.67 22.99 28.36
CA ALA A 1150 97.26 23.08 26.96
C ALA A 1150 98.20 22.23 26.08
N PHE A 1151 97.62 21.40 25.22
CA PHE A 1151 98.39 20.60 24.24
C PHE A 1151 98.10 21.01 22.79
N ALA A 1152 97.00 21.72 22.56
CA ALA A 1152 96.67 22.26 21.25
C ALA A 1152 95.94 23.59 21.35
N THR A 1153 96.16 24.45 20.35
CA THR A 1153 95.54 25.77 20.25
C THR A 1153 95.39 26.12 18.77
N GLY A 1154 94.25 26.69 18.38
CA GLY A 1154 93.96 27.08 17.01
C GLY A 1154 93.08 28.33 16.93
N ALA A 1155 93.27 29.14 15.90
CA ALA A 1155 92.41 30.29 15.61
C ALA A 1155 91.34 29.90 14.59
N PHE A 1156 90.07 30.15 14.94
CA PHE A 1156 88.90 29.73 14.17
C PHE A 1156 87.93 30.89 13.96
N PHE A 1157 86.95 30.68 13.08
CA PHE A 1157 85.85 31.63 12.90
C PHE A 1157 84.66 31.27 13.76
N LEU A 1158 84.04 32.30 14.34
CA LEU A 1158 82.73 32.18 14.98
C LEU A 1158 81.66 32.64 14.00
N ARG A 1159 80.71 31.77 13.65
CA ARG A 1159 79.56 32.08 12.80
C ARG A 1159 78.41 32.72 13.60
N ASN A 1160 77.46 33.32 12.90
CA ASN A 1160 76.33 34.02 13.49
C ASN A 1160 75.39 33.13 14.29
N ASP A 1161 75.32 31.85 13.97
CA ASP A 1161 74.58 30.82 14.70
C ASP A 1161 75.34 30.30 15.94
N GLY A 1162 76.52 30.84 16.24
CA GLY A 1162 77.34 30.44 17.39
C GLY A 1162 78.29 29.29 17.10
N GLN A 1163 78.25 28.67 15.92
CA GLN A 1163 79.15 27.57 15.58
C GLN A 1163 80.57 28.06 15.30
N ILE A 1164 81.55 27.34 15.83
CA ILE A 1164 82.97 27.55 15.56
C ILE A 1164 83.37 26.67 14.38
N VAL A 1165 83.93 27.28 13.33
CA VAL A 1165 84.30 26.59 12.09
C VAL A 1165 85.75 26.82 11.71
N THR A 1166 86.31 25.86 10.97
CA THR A 1166 87.61 25.97 10.29
C THR A 1166 87.57 27.04 9.18
N LEU A 1167 88.72 27.38 8.62
CA LEU A 1167 88.85 28.48 7.63
C LEU A 1167 88.15 28.19 6.29
N ASP A 1168 87.85 26.93 5.99
CA ASP A 1168 87.06 26.48 4.85
C ASP A 1168 85.56 26.33 5.18
N GLY A 1169 85.15 26.64 6.42
CA GLY A 1169 83.76 26.61 6.87
C GLY A 1169 83.29 25.26 7.41
N SER A 1170 84.18 24.27 7.56
CA SER A 1170 83.81 22.99 8.19
C SER A 1170 83.56 23.16 9.71
N PRO A 1171 82.48 22.59 10.25
CA PRO A 1171 82.27 22.52 11.70
C PRO A 1171 83.10 21.40 12.36
N GLU A 1172 83.64 20.46 11.56
CA GLU A 1172 84.47 19.35 12.05
C GLU A 1172 85.91 19.82 12.27
N ILE A 1173 86.22 20.31 13.47
CA ILE A 1173 87.57 20.75 13.84
C ILE A 1173 88.44 19.52 14.10
N ARG A 1174 89.28 19.17 13.13
CA ARG A 1174 90.20 18.04 13.23
C ARG A 1174 91.47 18.44 13.96
N MET A 1175 91.83 17.64 14.96
CA MET A 1175 93.04 17.80 15.73
C MET A 1175 93.86 16.53 15.65
N GLU A 1176 95.02 16.63 15.00
CA GLU A 1176 96.05 15.59 15.00
C GLU A 1176 96.62 15.49 16.42
N THR A 1177 96.04 14.63 17.24
CA THR A 1177 96.56 14.33 18.58
C THR A 1177 96.61 12.82 18.77
N PRO A 1178 97.75 12.26 19.19
CA PRO A 1178 97.92 10.82 19.14
C PRO A 1178 97.06 10.07 20.16
N ILE A 1179 96.92 10.53 21.41
CA ILE A 1179 96.10 9.87 22.47
C ILE A 1179 95.80 10.88 23.60
N ILE A 1180 94.54 11.00 24.02
CA ILE A 1180 94.15 11.67 25.28
C ILE A 1180 94.08 10.62 26.39
N ASN A 1181 94.76 10.85 27.51
CA ASN A 1181 94.88 9.94 28.65
C ASN A 1181 94.11 10.41 29.89
N ASP A 1182 93.79 11.70 29.98
CA ASP A 1182 93.14 12.35 31.10
C ASP A 1182 91.86 13.12 30.67
N ASN A 1183 91.26 13.93 31.55
CA ASN A 1183 90.06 14.71 31.22
C ASN A 1183 90.40 15.87 30.27
N LEU A 1184 89.64 15.97 29.18
CA LEU A 1184 89.79 17.00 28.15
C LEU A 1184 88.83 18.17 28.38
N TYR A 1185 89.36 19.39 28.44
CA TYR A 1185 88.60 20.63 28.55
C TYR A 1185 88.87 21.55 27.37
N VAL A 1186 87.83 22.24 26.90
CA VAL A 1186 87.90 23.22 25.82
C VAL A 1186 87.86 24.61 26.41
N VAL A 1187 88.72 25.50 25.95
CA VAL A 1187 88.73 26.91 26.31
C VAL A 1187 88.53 27.74 25.06
N VAL A 1188 87.62 28.69 25.11
CA VAL A 1188 87.38 29.64 24.02
C VAL A 1188 87.69 31.05 24.50
N TYR A 1189 88.59 31.72 23.80
CA TYR A 1189 88.90 33.13 24.00
C TYR A 1189 88.36 33.97 22.85
N HIS A 1190 87.85 35.14 23.22
CA HIS A 1190 87.57 36.23 22.30
C HIS A 1190 88.29 37.48 22.79
N ARG A 1191 88.66 38.38 21.87
CA ARG A 1191 89.46 39.58 22.19
C ARG A 1191 88.79 40.57 23.15
N ASN A 1192 87.47 40.62 23.18
CA ASN A 1192 86.70 41.62 23.93
C ASN A 1192 85.75 41.00 24.98
N HIS A 1193 85.80 39.68 25.17
CA HIS A 1193 84.92 38.95 26.09
C HIS A 1193 85.73 38.13 27.09
N LEU A 1194 85.11 37.84 28.24
CA LEU A 1194 85.70 36.95 29.23
C LEU A 1194 85.81 35.53 28.66
N GLY A 1195 87.01 34.96 28.68
CA GLY A 1195 87.26 33.60 28.18
C GLY A 1195 86.47 32.55 28.95
N VAL A 1196 85.94 31.54 28.25
CA VAL A 1196 85.18 30.44 28.85
C VAL A 1196 85.95 29.14 28.75
N ILE A 1197 85.91 28.33 29.82
CA ILE A 1197 86.41 26.96 29.84
C ILE A 1197 85.26 26.01 30.14
N SER A 1198 85.22 24.85 29.50
CA SER A 1198 84.17 23.86 29.71
C SER A 1198 84.04 23.48 31.19
N ALA A 1199 82.82 23.45 31.72
CA ALA A 1199 82.56 23.08 33.11
C ALA A 1199 82.87 21.61 33.39
N ASN A 1200 82.59 20.77 32.39
CA ASN A 1200 82.76 19.33 32.41
C ASN A 1200 83.76 18.91 31.33
N PRO A 1201 84.40 17.74 31.47
CA PRO A 1201 85.21 17.18 30.39
C PRO A 1201 84.35 16.90 29.16
N VAL A 1202 84.96 17.04 27.97
CA VAL A 1202 84.33 16.66 26.69
C VAL A 1202 84.11 15.15 26.67
N SER A 1203 82.92 14.70 26.27
CA SER A 1203 82.59 13.27 26.14
C SER A 1203 83.20 12.68 24.88
N PHE A 1204 83.80 11.49 25.00
CA PHE A 1204 84.35 10.69 23.90
C PHE A 1204 83.35 9.66 23.33
N ASP A 1205 82.09 9.70 23.76
CA ASP A 1205 81.09 8.67 23.42
C ASP A 1205 80.54 8.81 21.99
N VAL A 1206 80.82 9.93 21.33
CA VAL A 1206 80.37 10.25 19.97
C VAL A 1206 81.49 10.95 19.18
N ALA A 1207 81.46 10.91 17.85
CA ALA A 1207 82.34 11.69 16.99
C ALA A 1207 81.53 12.36 15.85
N PRO A 1208 81.73 13.65 15.54
CA PRO A 1208 82.61 14.60 16.23
C PRO A 1208 82.23 14.82 17.71
N LEU A 1209 83.18 15.23 18.54
CA LEU A 1209 83.07 15.47 19.98
C LEU A 1209 82.38 16.83 20.21
N PRO A 1210 81.11 16.87 20.64
CA PRO A 1210 80.38 18.13 20.71
C PRO A 1210 80.63 18.86 22.04
N TYR A 1211 80.77 20.19 21.99
CA TYR A 1211 80.68 21.04 23.18
C TYR A 1211 80.06 22.41 22.86
N ASP A 1212 78.88 22.68 23.41
CA ASP A 1212 78.15 23.93 23.21
C ASP A 1212 78.01 24.70 24.52
N PHE A 1213 78.75 25.79 24.62
CA PHE A 1213 78.74 26.70 25.77
C PHE A 1213 77.40 27.42 25.96
N SER A 1214 76.57 27.50 24.92
CA SER A 1214 75.35 28.31 24.93
C SER A 1214 74.12 27.60 25.50
N THR A 1215 74.19 26.28 25.72
CA THR A 1215 73.02 25.46 26.12
C THR A 1215 72.61 25.57 27.59
N GLY A 1216 73.41 26.20 28.45
CA GLY A 1216 73.06 26.36 29.86
C GLY A 1216 74.16 26.90 30.74
N GLU A 1217 73.77 27.36 31.94
CA GLU A 1217 74.68 27.90 32.96
C GLU A 1217 75.82 26.93 33.30
N SER A 1218 75.52 25.63 33.34
CA SER A 1218 76.46 24.57 33.71
C SER A 1218 77.47 24.20 32.62
N GLN A 1219 77.55 24.92 31.50
CA GLN A 1219 78.52 24.62 30.42
C GLN A 1219 79.85 25.35 30.56
N ALA A 1220 79.92 26.48 31.30
CA ALA A 1220 81.18 27.15 31.58
C ALA A 1220 81.59 26.99 33.06
N TYR A 1221 82.86 26.72 33.30
CA TYR A 1221 83.41 26.64 34.66
C TYR A 1221 83.58 28.05 35.27
N GLY A 1222 82.98 28.27 36.44
CA GLY A 1222 83.20 29.44 37.28
C GLY A 1222 82.64 30.75 36.71
N ASP A 1223 81.31 30.92 36.73
CA ASP A 1223 80.56 32.14 36.37
C ASP A 1223 81.12 32.96 35.19
N ALA A 1224 81.69 32.27 34.18
CA ALA A 1224 82.43 32.89 33.08
C ALA A 1224 81.54 33.31 31.89
N HIS A 1225 80.24 33.02 31.96
CA HIS A 1225 79.22 33.38 30.97
C HIS A 1225 77.88 33.70 31.63
N LYS A 1226 76.89 34.21 30.88
CA LYS A 1226 75.56 34.53 31.40
C LYS A 1226 74.43 34.22 30.42
N ASP A 1227 73.21 34.11 30.93
CA ASP A 1227 71.98 34.06 30.12
C ASP A 1227 71.79 35.40 29.39
N LEU A 1228 71.77 35.35 28.06
CA LEU A 1228 71.54 36.49 27.16
C LEU A 1228 70.06 36.67 26.81
N GLY A 1229 69.18 35.76 27.29
CA GLY A 1229 67.76 35.69 26.97
C GLY A 1229 67.41 34.42 26.19
N SER A 1230 66.13 34.01 26.23
CA SER A 1230 65.61 32.81 25.55
C SER A 1230 66.27 31.48 25.97
N GLY A 1231 66.99 31.44 27.10
CA GLY A 1231 67.71 30.26 27.57
C GLY A 1231 69.07 30.06 26.91
N VAL A 1232 69.58 31.05 26.16
CA VAL A 1232 70.88 31.00 25.48
C VAL A 1232 71.93 31.71 26.34
N TYR A 1233 73.04 31.02 26.63
CA TYR A 1233 74.15 31.56 27.39
C TYR A 1233 75.26 32.07 26.48
N GLY A 1234 75.97 33.12 26.88
CA GLY A 1234 77.11 33.64 26.13
C GLY A 1234 78.15 34.35 26.98
N MET A 1235 79.34 34.49 26.43
CA MET A 1235 80.52 35.08 27.08
C MET A 1235 80.24 36.52 27.49
N TYR A 1236 80.62 36.91 28.72
CA TYR A 1236 80.46 38.30 29.19
C TYR A 1236 81.23 39.27 28.30
N ALA A 1237 80.58 40.36 27.90
CA ALA A 1237 81.25 41.50 27.30
C ALA A 1237 82.05 42.27 28.37
N ALA A 1238 82.96 43.14 27.92
CA ALA A 1238 83.77 44.03 28.75
C ALA A 1238 84.97 43.38 29.49
N ASN A 1239 85.75 42.56 28.78
CA ASN A 1239 87.11 42.17 29.18
C ASN A 1239 88.10 42.61 28.08
N ALA A 1240 88.09 43.91 27.77
CA ALA A 1240 88.78 44.45 26.58
C ALA A 1240 90.30 44.65 26.80
N ASP A 1241 90.77 44.69 28.05
CA ASP A 1241 92.19 44.70 28.40
C ASP A 1241 92.75 43.30 28.71
N SER A 1242 91.86 42.29 28.73
CA SER A 1242 92.15 40.87 28.86
C SER A 1242 92.80 40.46 30.19
N ASP A 1243 92.40 41.09 31.30
CA ASP A 1243 92.87 40.75 32.66
C ASP A 1243 92.08 39.59 33.32
N ASN A 1244 91.00 39.14 32.69
CA ASN A 1244 90.04 38.11 33.15
C ASN A 1244 89.06 38.57 34.24
N ASP A 1245 88.84 39.87 34.38
CA ASP A 1245 87.74 40.46 35.13
C ASP A 1245 86.72 41.13 34.17
N VAL A 1246 85.50 41.40 34.66
CA VAL A 1246 84.48 42.17 33.90
C VAL A 1246 84.61 43.64 34.27
N ASP A 1247 85.06 44.46 33.32
CA ASP A 1247 85.14 45.91 33.44
C ASP A 1247 83.74 46.53 33.42
N ASN A 1248 83.25 46.98 34.57
CA ASN A 1248 81.97 47.70 34.69
C ASN A 1248 82.01 49.13 34.14
#